data_AF-A0A074SXK1-F1
#
_entry.id   AF-A0A074SXK1-F1
#
_cell.length_a   1.000
_cell.length_b   1.000
_cell.length_c   1.000
_cell.angle_alpha   90.00
_cell.angle_beta   90.00
_cell.angle_gamma   90.00
#
_symmetry.space_group_name_H-M   'P 1'
#
loop_
_entity.id
_entity.type
_entity.pdbx_description
1 polymer ?
#
loop_
_entity_poly.entity_id
_entity_poly.type
_entity_poly.pdbx_seq_one_letter_code
_entity_poly.pdbx_strand_id
1 'polypeptide(L)'
;MTYDFHGGTYVRGSSLPGMGECTRRLDVYQLPSINKGTEWKEWSHADLGIDIRDFALQTDYDLLVLLEADEPVSDGKVSGRSGASPDAVQHIKIHLRSLETGQPHPVAVRPILECQVPSYMQSMCSFSAQVVGRYLAVFFQVLAWRGTRCYELRVWDWTVGRLISYIEPSIDGAESFTFLSDRLILVPCPVTFASDGKLTHQAHLDIYKFDEPSSGDATAQPACLVASFCLPGATETQTIISRFSCRCDPAPSPSAQTAVPYVGHPRIYDIASENRVLCIAIEALNFRAGNGGRSRTKSMLYIPCMGLLSAVKDSFDEYTQGDSAVAILWNDWAEMTSWIDVGQVYTGNQCYVYGQRTVGLVYARSEDIADDAEEETTRIHSLVIFDFDPVRVKRASQRTRPGVRTSNPETENAWDIPMEETKLMRNMFLGGESKANTPFSVRTTLINERFHSPYCYVMIDEEHVSSLHHSYQLSYHSPTTLLPRNQYIGLTLTGYTFIWAIKLPKMTSLLLDLPKEIIICILAWTPPQDLLKWCQVCRLLKRFIGESVELQYLIELYSFGYVPPSNPRRDILYHDKLRLVKEHQKRWKSTSWTQVDTYPLKKRNPSSTSSTYDFYGGVYAQGFSLPGVGEHTRRLDLYRLPSVNRGTPWKQWSFEDLGVDVRDFVMQPDYDLLVLLELNKSLPCPNPDGIEGAPDLIQYFTIHLRTLGTNQPHPDATRPTITYNTPSYRRSRPSFYFQIVGRYLALQFLISNASSERSKLRVWDWTTGKDVTYIEPWRTGAESFTFLSDRLILVPYLQVMSQSEGGLHNTRTHGKLMVYTFTEPTGNNPAQEARPIASFDLPNAANPFLDLQGLSCRCDPAPVPSSRSATRHDGIPKLFDLAPENRVLCLKMRSQAVIPVDQVESTLYIQFAGLVQAVVHLLDQPTGQPALTIPWEDWAKGTSWVDTDLLFTGNECYVFGQRVVSVGLDRSDIDSDMEEIDTLIRRFSSLCIFDFDPIRVKRELLLSESEIEIFDPKKDCVLGVWGEGPSLRNTFVEREHAADTPFALRKTLINERLGHHYYVMVDEEHVVMALQRFGRESSLIVYSFS
;
A
#
# COMPACT_ATOMS: atom_id res chain seq x y z
N MET A 1 38.28 -20.21 16.28
CA MET A 1 37.97 -20.11 14.84
C MET A 1 36.62 -19.44 14.70
N THR A 2 36.56 -18.34 13.97
CA THR A 2 35.33 -17.60 13.65
C THR A 2 34.76 -18.11 12.32
N TYR A 3 33.44 -18.18 12.21
CA TYR A 3 32.77 -18.59 10.99
C TYR A 3 31.39 -17.95 10.91
N ASP A 4 30.88 -17.79 9.69
CA ASP A 4 29.50 -17.36 9.46
C ASP A 4 28.98 -17.98 8.15
N PHE A 5 27.67 -18.12 8.03
CA PHE A 5 26.98 -18.71 6.89
C PHE A 5 25.73 -17.92 6.56
N HIS A 6 25.70 -17.32 5.38
CA HIS A 6 24.54 -16.58 4.91
C HIS A 6 24.33 -16.82 3.42
N GLY A 7 23.08 -17.08 3.02
CA GLY A 7 22.69 -17.10 1.62
C GLY A 7 23.47 -18.08 0.73
N GLY A 8 23.86 -19.25 1.25
CA GLY A 8 24.64 -20.24 0.51
C GLY A 8 26.14 -19.97 0.48
N THR A 9 26.64 -18.98 1.22
CA THR A 9 28.07 -18.70 1.34
C THR A 9 28.55 -18.95 2.77
N TYR A 10 29.52 -19.84 2.90
CA TYR A 10 30.22 -20.15 4.15
C TYR A 10 31.57 -19.43 4.18
N VAL A 11 31.87 -18.73 5.26
CA VAL A 11 33.16 -18.07 5.46
C VAL A 11 33.81 -18.58 6.73
N ARG A 12 35.10 -18.92 6.65
CA ARG A 12 35.92 -19.40 7.77
C ARG A 12 37.12 -18.49 8.02
N GLY A 13 37.27 -18.06 9.27
CA GLY A 13 38.42 -17.31 9.74
C GLY A 13 39.57 -18.19 10.25
N SER A 14 40.80 -17.81 9.90
CA SER A 14 42.04 -18.40 10.42
C SER A 14 43.11 -17.35 10.78
N SER A 15 43.99 -17.72 11.71
CA SER A 15 45.14 -16.90 12.09
C SER A 15 46.34 -17.14 11.18
N LEU A 16 47.22 -16.13 11.06
CA LEU A 16 48.47 -16.25 10.31
C LEU A 16 49.58 -16.88 11.17
N PRO A 17 50.49 -17.67 10.58
CA PRO A 17 51.60 -18.27 11.31
C PRO A 17 52.43 -17.23 12.07
N GLY A 18 52.59 -17.39 13.39
CA GLY A 18 53.40 -16.50 14.23
C GLY A 18 52.69 -15.24 14.77
N MET A 19 51.40 -15.03 14.47
CA MET A 19 50.63 -13.84 14.88
C MET A 19 49.54 -14.08 15.96
N GLY A 20 49.69 -15.12 16.78
CA GLY A 20 48.76 -15.40 17.89
C GLY A 20 47.38 -15.93 17.45
N GLU A 21 46.35 -15.72 18.27
CA GLU A 21 44.97 -16.25 18.07
C GLU A 21 44.06 -15.35 17.21
N CYS A 22 44.55 -14.21 16.71
CA CYS A 22 43.74 -13.25 15.95
C CYS A 22 43.42 -13.73 14.53
N THR A 23 42.18 -13.53 14.08
CA THR A 23 41.75 -13.86 12.71
C THR A 23 42.21 -12.78 11.75
N ARG A 24 42.92 -13.16 10.68
CA ARG A 24 43.36 -12.21 9.62
C ARG A 24 43.12 -12.72 8.20
N ARG A 25 43.02 -14.04 8.06
CA ARG A 25 42.70 -14.72 6.81
C ARG A 25 41.25 -15.20 6.84
N LEU A 26 40.54 -15.01 5.73
CA LEU A 26 39.20 -15.56 5.53
C LEU A 26 39.18 -16.47 4.30
N ASP A 27 38.69 -17.69 4.44
CA ASP A 27 38.43 -18.62 3.33
C ASP A 27 36.91 -18.65 3.07
N VAL A 28 36.50 -18.45 1.83
CA VAL A 28 35.11 -18.30 1.42
C VAL A 28 34.71 -19.44 0.47
N TYR A 29 33.55 -20.03 0.74
CA TYR A 29 32.98 -21.16 0.01
C TYR A 29 31.54 -20.84 -0.37
N GLN A 30 31.28 -20.67 -1.66
CA GLN A 30 29.95 -20.44 -2.22
C GLN A 30 29.37 -21.76 -2.72
N LEU A 31 28.18 -22.11 -2.24
CA LEU A 31 27.41 -23.27 -2.67
C LEU A 31 26.66 -23.00 -3.99
N PRO A 32 26.47 -24.02 -4.84
CA PRO A 32 25.64 -23.89 -6.04
C PRO A 32 24.18 -23.63 -5.66
N SER A 33 23.56 -22.59 -6.20
CA SER A 33 22.15 -22.28 -5.93
C SER A 33 21.33 -22.15 -7.21
N ILE A 34 20.13 -22.73 -7.22
CA ILE A 34 19.17 -22.52 -8.31
C ILE A 34 18.55 -21.12 -8.16
N ASN A 35 18.10 -20.76 -6.95
CA ASN A 35 17.51 -19.45 -6.68
C ASN A 35 18.45 -18.30 -7.06
N LYS A 36 19.76 -18.42 -6.77
CA LYS A 36 20.75 -17.38 -7.10
C LYS A 36 21.46 -17.61 -8.43
N GLY A 37 21.21 -18.73 -9.13
CA GLY A 37 21.93 -19.10 -10.35
C GLY A 37 23.45 -19.19 -10.16
N THR A 38 23.91 -19.55 -8.96
CA THR A 38 25.33 -19.62 -8.61
C THR A 38 25.89 -21.03 -8.83
N GLU A 39 27.16 -21.09 -9.20
CA GLU A 39 27.94 -22.32 -9.19
C GLU A 39 28.83 -22.39 -7.94
N TRP A 40 29.39 -23.57 -7.69
CA TRP A 40 30.39 -23.76 -6.64
C TRP A 40 31.62 -22.88 -6.93
N LYS A 41 32.02 -22.07 -5.95
CA LYS A 41 33.19 -21.19 -6.04
C LYS A 41 33.89 -21.13 -4.69
N GLU A 42 35.22 -21.18 -4.69
CA GLU A 42 36.06 -20.98 -3.51
C GLU A 42 37.09 -19.88 -3.76
N TRP A 43 37.35 -19.05 -2.75
CA TRP A 43 38.41 -18.05 -2.78
C TRP A 43 38.84 -17.70 -1.35
N SER A 44 39.98 -17.01 -1.21
CA SER A 44 40.52 -16.63 0.09
C SER A 44 41.02 -15.19 0.11
N HIS A 45 40.75 -14.49 1.20
CA HIS A 45 41.38 -13.23 1.56
C HIS A 45 42.60 -13.55 2.43
N ALA A 46 43.79 -13.55 1.83
CA ALA A 46 45.01 -14.07 2.46
C ALA A 46 45.45 -13.29 3.72
N ASP A 47 45.33 -11.95 3.70
CA ASP A 47 45.50 -11.09 4.87
C ASP A 47 44.69 -9.80 4.64
N LEU A 48 43.76 -9.50 5.54
CA LEU A 48 42.93 -8.29 5.47
C LEU A 48 43.58 -7.07 6.12
N GLY A 49 44.73 -7.24 6.79
CA GLY A 49 45.44 -6.16 7.45
C GLY A 49 44.79 -5.68 8.76
N ILE A 50 43.79 -6.41 9.26
CA ILE A 50 43.01 -6.10 10.46
C ILE A 50 43.04 -7.32 11.38
N ASP A 51 43.20 -7.10 12.69
CA ASP A 51 43.09 -8.16 13.68
C ASP A 51 41.60 -8.37 14.04
N ILE A 52 40.96 -9.26 13.28
CA ILE A 52 39.51 -9.50 13.33
C ILE A 52 39.18 -10.32 14.59
N ARG A 53 38.29 -9.77 15.42
CA ARG A 53 37.76 -10.47 16.60
C ARG A 53 36.65 -11.45 16.23
N ASP A 54 35.68 -10.98 15.45
CA ASP A 54 34.59 -11.77 14.87
C ASP A 54 34.01 -11.01 13.66
N PHE A 55 33.13 -11.64 12.86
CA PHE A 55 32.61 -11.05 11.63
C PHE A 55 31.19 -11.53 11.30
N ALA A 56 30.48 -10.75 10.48
CA ALA A 56 29.19 -11.12 9.91
C ALA A 56 29.18 -10.84 8.39
N LEU A 57 28.43 -11.63 7.62
CA LEU A 57 28.30 -11.45 6.18
C LEU A 57 26.84 -11.26 5.74
N GLN A 58 26.67 -10.47 4.67
CA GLN A 58 25.38 -10.27 4.00
C GLN A 58 25.60 -10.35 2.49
N THR A 59 25.30 -11.52 1.91
CA THR A 59 25.57 -11.83 0.50
C THR A 59 24.83 -10.93 -0.49
N ASP A 60 23.67 -10.40 -0.10
CA ASP A 60 22.80 -9.63 -1.00
C ASP A 60 23.37 -8.25 -1.33
N TYR A 61 24.20 -7.73 -0.42
CA TYR A 61 24.86 -6.44 -0.55
C TYR A 61 26.36 -6.58 -0.79
N ASP A 62 26.90 -7.79 -1.04
CA ASP A 62 28.35 -8.04 -1.07
C ASP A 62 29.06 -7.50 0.19
N LEU A 63 28.41 -7.58 1.36
CA LEU A 63 28.88 -6.91 2.57
C LEU A 63 29.53 -7.88 3.54
N LEU A 64 30.73 -7.52 3.98
CA LEU A 64 31.48 -8.15 5.06
C LEU A 64 31.69 -7.13 6.18
N VAL A 65 31.14 -7.42 7.36
CA VAL A 65 31.25 -6.59 8.56
C VAL A 65 32.31 -7.21 9.47
N LEU A 66 33.42 -6.51 9.69
CA LEU A 66 34.53 -6.99 10.51
C LEU A 66 34.67 -6.14 11.77
N LEU A 67 34.75 -6.79 12.93
CA LEU A 67 35.01 -6.10 14.19
C LEU A 67 36.49 -6.13 14.55
N GLU A 68 37.05 -4.95 14.79
CA GLU A 68 38.37 -4.73 15.35
C GLU A 68 38.22 -4.10 16.74
N ALA A 69 38.90 -4.70 17.73
CA ALA A 69 38.99 -4.15 19.08
C ALA A 69 40.42 -4.30 19.59
N ASP A 70 40.95 -3.20 20.17
CA ASP A 70 42.31 -3.15 20.74
C ASP A 70 42.52 -4.24 21.79
N GLU A 71 43.77 -4.68 21.98
CA GLU A 71 44.12 -5.66 23.01
C GLU A 71 43.63 -5.21 24.41
N PRO A 72 43.10 -6.14 25.23
CA PRO A 72 42.76 -5.83 26.61
C PRO A 72 44.01 -5.31 27.32
N VAL A 73 43.90 -4.16 27.98
CA VAL A 73 45.01 -3.63 28.79
C VAL A 73 45.37 -4.70 29.82
N SER A 74 46.53 -5.33 29.65
CA SER A 74 46.98 -6.35 30.58
C SER A 74 47.16 -5.70 31.95
N ASP A 75 46.62 -6.31 33.01
CA ASP A 75 46.68 -5.87 34.42
C ASP A 75 48.11 -5.57 34.97
N GLY A 76 49.16 -5.73 34.16
CA GLY A 76 50.57 -5.59 34.55
C GLY A 76 51.22 -4.21 34.33
N LYS A 77 50.55 -3.19 33.78
CA LYS A 77 51.17 -1.87 33.52
C LYS A 77 50.46 -0.65 34.12
N VAL A 78 49.80 -0.81 35.26
CA VAL A 78 49.42 0.31 36.13
C VAL A 78 50.13 0.17 37.49
N SER A 79 51.45 0.34 37.49
CA SER A 79 52.19 0.61 38.73
C SER A 79 52.04 2.09 39.09
N GLY A 80 50.92 2.43 39.72
CA GLY A 80 50.66 3.78 40.20
C GLY A 80 49.18 3.97 40.47
N ARG A 81 48.82 4.17 41.74
CA ARG A 81 47.45 4.35 42.25
C ARG A 81 46.57 5.26 41.36
N SER A 82 45.71 4.64 40.57
CA SER A 82 44.36 5.12 40.24
C SER A 82 43.59 3.91 39.74
N GLY A 83 42.46 3.57 40.38
CA GLY A 83 41.58 2.53 39.88
C GLY A 83 41.21 2.79 38.42
N ALA A 84 41.00 1.72 37.64
CA ALA A 84 40.30 1.87 36.37
C ALA A 84 39.00 2.63 36.66
N SER A 85 38.91 3.85 36.16
CA SER A 85 37.73 4.69 36.34
C SER A 85 36.53 3.92 35.77
N PRO A 86 35.38 3.88 36.45
CA PRO A 86 34.11 3.42 35.85
C PRO A 86 33.79 4.13 34.53
N ASP A 87 34.41 5.30 34.30
CA ASP A 87 34.25 6.16 33.12
C ASP A 87 35.32 5.94 32.03
N ALA A 88 36.19 4.93 32.14
CA ALA A 88 37.14 4.64 31.05
C ALA A 88 36.38 4.02 29.85
N VAL A 89 36.59 4.58 28.66
CA VAL A 89 35.88 4.22 27.41
C VAL A 89 36.87 3.62 26.41
N GLN A 90 36.48 2.53 25.73
CA GLN A 90 37.25 1.94 24.62
C GLN A 90 36.63 2.28 23.27
N HIS A 91 37.49 2.49 22.28
CA HIS A 91 37.12 2.65 20.88
C HIS A 91 37.06 1.29 20.16
N ILE A 92 35.91 0.96 19.59
CA ILE A 92 35.70 -0.19 18.71
C ILE A 92 35.57 0.31 17.27
N LYS A 93 36.22 -0.40 16.34
CA LYS A 93 36.13 -0.12 14.89
C LYS A 93 35.38 -1.23 14.19
N ILE A 94 34.36 -0.85 13.43
CA ILE A 94 33.58 -1.74 12.58
C ILE A 94 33.95 -1.43 11.14
N HIS A 95 34.62 -2.36 10.46
CA HIS A 95 35.02 -2.21 9.07
C HIS A 95 33.96 -2.80 8.13
N LEU A 96 33.57 -2.02 7.13
CA LEU A 96 32.61 -2.38 6.10
C LEU A 96 33.38 -2.67 4.81
N ARG A 97 33.46 -3.95 4.42
CA ARG A 97 34.22 -4.41 3.26
C ARG A 97 33.36 -5.18 2.27
N SER A 98 33.84 -5.29 1.03
CA SER A 98 33.28 -6.16 0.01
C SER A 98 33.64 -7.62 0.32
N LEU A 99 32.67 -8.53 0.29
CA LEU A 99 32.89 -9.96 0.51
C LEU A 99 33.70 -10.58 -0.64
N GLU A 100 33.45 -10.16 -1.87
CA GLU A 100 34.16 -10.62 -3.06
C GLU A 100 35.62 -10.15 -3.09
N THR A 101 35.88 -8.87 -2.80
CA THR A 101 37.21 -8.26 -3.02
C THR A 101 38.03 -8.02 -1.76
N GLY A 102 37.40 -8.03 -0.59
CA GLY A 102 38.04 -7.68 0.68
C GLY A 102 38.41 -6.20 0.82
N GLN A 103 38.06 -5.34 -0.14
CA GLN A 103 38.31 -3.89 -0.13
C GLN A 103 37.20 -3.12 0.60
N PRO A 104 37.40 -1.83 0.98
CA PRO A 104 36.33 -0.99 1.53
C PRO A 104 35.07 -1.02 0.66
N HIS A 105 33.90 -1.17 1.29
CA HIS A 105 32.65 -1.36 0.56
C HIS A 105 32.27 -0.10 -0.26
N PRO A 106 31.97 -0.21 -1.57
CA PRO A 106 31.80 0.96 -2.46
C PRO A 106 30.60 1.85 -2.12
N VAL A 107 29.57 1.30 -1.47
CA VAL A 107 28.36 2.05 -1.05
C VAL A 107 28.52 2.73 0.31
N ALA A 108 29.52 2.33 1.11
CA ALA A 108 29.75 2.93 2.42
C ALA A 108 30.54 4.23 2.26
N VAL A 109 29.90 5.38 2.46
CA VAL A 109 30.55 6.70 2.50
C VAL A 109 31.62 6.74 3.60
N ARG A 110 31.34 6.07 4.73
CA ARG A 110 32.28 5.87 5.83
C ARG A 110 32.50 4.37 6.02
N PRO A 111 33.56 3.79 5.42
CA PRO A 111 33.81 2.35 5.48
C PRO A 111 34.29 1.87 6.86
N ILE A 112 34.54 2.79 7.80
CA ILE A 112 34.86 2.48 9.19
C ILE A 112 33.87 3.24 10.06
N LEU A 113 33.10 2.49 10.85
CA LEU A 113 32.24 3.06 11.89
C LEU A 113 32.97 2.94 13.23
N GLU A 114 32.98 4.03 13.98
CA GLU A 114 33.60 4.07 15.30
C GLU A 114 32.53 4.15 16.38
N CYS A 115 32.73 3.38 17.45
CA CYS A 115 31.87 3.45 18.62
C CYS A 115 32.69 3.32 19.90
N GLN A 116 32.12 3.88 20.96
CA GLN A 116 32.74 3.98 22.26
C GLN A 116 31.93 3.15 23.24
N VAL A 117 32.52 2.08 23.76
CA VAL A 117 31.88 1.21 24.77
C VAL A 117 32.64 1.32 26.10
N PRO A 118 31.98 1.08 27.24
CA PRO A 118 32.67 1.08 28.53
C PRO A 118 33.86 0.10 28.55
N SER A 119 35.00 0.51 29.08
CA SER A 119 36.25 -0.28 29.04
C SER A 119 36.16 -1.64 29.74
N TYR A 120 35.28 -1.80 30.74
CA TYR A 120 35.01 -3.10 31.38
C TYR A 120 34.41 -4.12 30.41
N MET A 121 33.92 -3.69 29.25
CA MET A 121 33.43 -4.55 28.18
C MET A 121 34.54 -5.34 27.47
N GLN A 122 35.82 -4.95 27.58
CA GLN A 122 36.94 -5.49 26.80
C GLN A 122 37.21 -7.00 26.94
N SER A 123 37.30 -7.51 28.16
CA SER A 123 37.99 -8.79 28.40
C SER A 123 37.17 -10.02 28.01
N MET A 124 35.86 -9.87 27.79
CA MET A 124 34.93 -10.93 27.36
C MET A 124 33.80 -10.38 26.47
N CYS A 125 34.10 -9.45 25.55
CA CYS A 125 33.10 -8.95 24.60
C CYS A 125 32.82 -9.98 23.50
N SER A 126 31.59 -10.50 23.43
CA SER A 126 31.07 -11.16 22.24
C SER A 126 30.16 -10.18 21.50
N PHE A 127 30.07 -10.28 20.17
CA PHE A 127 29.13 -9.47 19.42
C PHE A 127 28.28 -10.29 18.47
N SER A 128 27.15 -9.72 18.08
CA SER A 128 26.32 -10.22 16.99
C SER A 128 25.91 -9.04 16.13
N ALA A 129 25.86 -9.24 14.81
CA ALA A 129 25.43 -8.21 13.88
C ALA A 129 24.35 -8.74 12.95
N GLN A 130 23.36 -7.90 12.63
CA GLN A 130 22.35 -8.17 11.61
C GLN A 130 22.20 -6.94 10.71
N VAL A 131 21.97 -7.18 9.43
CA VAL A 131 21.80 -6.15 8.41
C VAL A 131 20.43 -6.26 7.77
N VAL A 132 19.68 -5.16 7.75
CA VAL A 132 18.39 -5.02 7.04
C VAL A 132 18.46 -3.76 6.20
N GLY A 133 18.57 -3.93 4.87
CA GLY A 133 18.76 -2.80 3.97
C GLY A 133 19.96 -1.95 4.39
N ARG A 134 19.73 -0.65 4.60
CA ARG A 134 20.76 0.31 5.03
C ARG A 134 21.07 0.27 6.52
N TYR A 135 20.32 -0.49 7.32
CA TYR A 135 20.56 -0.57 8.76
C TYR A 135 21.47 -1.74 9.11
N LEU A 136 22.53 -1.42 9.87
CA LEU A 136 23.40 -2.36 10.55
C LEU A 136 23.15 -2.23 12.05
N ALA A 137 22.64 -3.28 12.68
CA ALA A 137 22.58 -3.38 14.13
C ALA A 137 23.74 -4.23 14.63
N VAL A 138 24.43 -3.75 15.67
CA VAL A 138 25.47 -4.49 16.37
C VAL A 138 25.10 -4.56 17.86
N PHE A 139 25.10 -5.78 18.38
CA PHE A 139 24.85 -6.10 19.78
C PHE A 139 26.16 -6.48 20.42
N PHE A 140 26.59 -5.69 21.40
CA PHE A 140 27.79 -5.90 22.19
C PHE A 140 27.38 -6.53 23.51
N GLN A 141 27.94 -7.69 23.84
CA GLN A 141 27.61 -8.43 25.04
C GLN A 141 28.86 -8.72 25.85
N VAL A 142 28.75 -8.59 27.16
CA VAL A 142 29.86 -8.70 28.10
C VAL A 142 29.48 -9.57 29.27
N LEU A 143 30.38 -10.47 29.63
CA LEU A 143 30.32 -11.17 30.91
C LEU A 143 30.84 -10.23 32.02
N ALA A 144 29.93 -9.67 32.82
CA ALA A 144 30.29 -8.83 33.96
C ALA A 144 30.75 -9.66 35.17
N TRP A 145 31.41 -8.99 36.12
CA TRP A 145 31.85 -9.60 37.37
C TRP A 145 30.66 -10.21 38.14
N ARG A 146 30.81 -11.48 38.59
CA ARG A 146 29.79 -12.32 39.27
C ARG A 146 28.74 -13.00 38.39
N GLY A 147 28.95 -13.07 37.06
CA GLY A 147 28.14 -13.92 36.17
C GLY A 147 26.86 -13.27 35.65
N THR A 148 26.65 -11.98 35.90
CA THR A 148 25.63 -11.17 35.21
C THR A 148 26.14 -10.77 33.83
N ARG A 149 25.27 -10.77 32.82
CA ARG A 149 25.62 -10.33 31.46
C ARG A 149 25.11 -8.92 31.25
N CYS A 150 25.96 -8.04 30.73
CA CYS A 150 25.59 -6.70 30.30
C CYS A 150 25.62 -6.64 28.77
N TYR A 151 24.68 -5.94 28.16
CA TYR A 151 24.70 -5.72 26.71
C TYR A 151 24.39 -4.27 26.37
N GLU A 152 24.83 -3.87 25.18
CA GLU A 152 24.46 -2.63 24.51
C GLU A 152 24.16 -2.94 23.04
N LEU A 153 23.09 -2.36 22.48
CA LEU A 153 22.76 -2.49 21.06
C LEU A 153 22.81 -1.12 20.39
N ARG A 154 23.41 -1.05 19.21
CA ARG A 154 23.47 0.16 18.40
C ARG A 154 23.07 -0.12 16.96
N VAL A 155 22.35 0.81 16.36
CA VAL A 155 21.85 0.74 14.98
C VAL A 155 22.42 1.90 14.17
N TRP A 156 23.13 1.60 13.10
CA TRP A 156 23.66 2.58 12.16
C TRP A 156 22.98 2.48 10.81
N ASP A 157 22.88 3.60 10.11
CA ASP A 157 22.83 3.60 8.66
C ASP A 157 24.28 3.42 8.16
N TRP A 158 24.60 2.22 7.69
CA TRP A 158 25.96 1.86 7.30
C TRP A 158 26.37 2.48 5.96
N THR A 159 25.41 2.93 5.14
CA THR A 159 25.70 3.54 3.84
C THR A 159 26.26 4.95 3.99
N VAL A 160 25.73 5.72 4.96
CA VAL A 160 26.23 7.07 5.28
C VAL A 160 27.18 7.10 6.49
N GLY A 161 27.18 6.03 7.29
CA GLY A 161 27.95 5.91 8.54
C GLY A 161 27.43 6.81 9.66
N ARG A 162 26.11 6.83 9.84
CA ARG A 162 25.42 7.62 10.86
C ARG A 162 24.75 6.70 11.88
N LEU A 163 24.92 6.98 13.17
CA LEU A 163 24.17 6.30 14.24
C LEU A 163 22.70 6.77 14.21
N ILE A 164 21.78 5.82 14.14
CA ILE A 164 20.33 6.08 14.06
C ILE A 164 19.69 5.97 15.44
N SER A 165 19.96 4.87 16.15
CA SER A 165 19.37 4.60 17.46
C SER A 165 20.22 3.62 18.26
N TYR A 166 19.91 3.44 19.54
CA TYR A 166 20.61 2.55 20.46
C TYR A 166 19.68 2.03 21.56
N ILE A 167 20.00 0.90 22.17
CA ILE A 167 19.42 0.43 23.44
C ILE A 167 20.50 0.62 24.50
N GLU A 168 20.15 1.30 25.59
CA GLU A 168 21.08 1.60 26.68
C GLU A 168 21.62 0.33 27.35
N PRO A 169 22.82 0.40 27.96
CA PRO A 169 23.40 -0.74 28.66
C PRO A 169 22.46 -1.33 29.70
N SER A 170 22.09 -2.61 29.55
CA SER A 170 21.22 -3.33 30.49
C SER A 170 21.89 -4.59 31.02
N ILE A 171 21.56 -4.95 32.27
CA ILE A 171 22.07 -6.12 32.99
C ILE A 171 21.02 -7.25 33.12
N ASP A 172 19.95 -7.19 32.31
CA ASP A 172 18.86 -8.17 32.31
C ASP A 172 19.27 -9.57 31.80
N GLY A 173 20.49 -9.72 31.26
CA GLY A 173 21.03 -11.01 30.85
C GLY A 173 20.83 -11.39 29.39
N ALA A 174 20.30 -10.52 28.53
CA ALA A 174 20.09 -10.81 27.11
C ALA A 174 21.39 -11.22 26.37
N GLU A 175 21.26 -12.18 25.45
CA GLU A 175 22.41 -12.80 24.75
C GLU A 175 22.41 -12.61 23.23
N SER A 176 21.34 -12.05 22.69
CA SER A 176 21.11 -12.00 21.25
C SER A 176 19.97 -11.05 20.95
N PHE A 177 19.84 -10.67 19.68
CA PHE A 177 18.71 -9.90 19.20
C PHE A 177 18.32 -10.37 17.79
N THR A 178 17.15 -9.93 17.32
CA THR A 178 16.79 -10.11 15.90
C THR A 178 15.84 -9.02 15.41
N PHE A 179 15.93 -8.70 14.12
CA PHE A 179 14.95 -7.85 13.45
C PHE A 179 13.63 -8.59 13.17
N LEU A 180 12.51 -8.05 13.66
CA LEU A 180 11.17 -8.52 13.31
C LEU A 180 10.63 -7.81 12.06
N SER A 181 10.98 -6.55 11.88
CA SER A 181 10.76 -5.72 10.68
C SER A 181 11.99 -4.83 10.43
N ASP A 182 11.94 -3.91 9.48
CA ASP A 182 13.01 -2.93 9.27
C ASP A 182 13.07 -1.82 10.33
N ARG A 183 12.15 -1.81 11.30
CA ARG A 183 12.07 -0.83 12.42
C ARG A 183 11.91 -1.45 13.80
N LEU A 184 11.72 -2.77 13.89
CA LEU A 184 11.43 -3.48 15.13
C LEU A 184 12.54 -4.47 15.46
N ILE A 185 13.07 -4.37 16.68
CA ILE A 185 14.10 -5.25 17.22
C ILE A 185 13.50 -6.01 18.41
N LEU A 186 13.73 -7.32 18.45
CA LEU A 186 13.37 -8.15 19.59
C LEU A 186 14.62 -8.54 20.39
N VAL A 187 14.53 -8.39 21.71
CA VAL A 187 15.55 -8.79 22.69
C VAL A 187 14.93 -9.76 23.70
N PRO A 188 15.48 -10.97 23.89
CA PRO A 188 15.01 -11.92 24.89
C PRO A 188 15.68 -11.65 26.25
N CYS A 189 14.89 -11.35 27.26
CA CYS A 189 15.34 -10.94 28.59
C CYS A 189 15.02 -12.05 29.62
N PRO A 190 16.03 -12.72 30.23
CA PRO A 190 15.80 -13.85 31.15
C PRO A 190 15.30 -13.45 32.55
N VAL A 191 15.49 -12.20 32.98
CA VAL A 191 15.07 -11.72 34.31
C VAL A 191 14.53 -10.29 34.25
N THR A 192 13.65 -9.94 35.20
CA THR A 192 13.12 -8.58 35.37
C THR A 192 13.53 -8.02 36.74
N PHE A 193 13.91 -6.74 36.80
CA PHE A 193 14.15 -6.05 38.08
C PHE A 193 12.82 -5.44 38.57
N ALA A 194 12.40 -5.80 39.78
CA ALA A 194 11.27 -5.14 40.42
C ALA A 194 11.64 -3.70 40.82
N SER A 195 10.64 -2.83 40.98
CA SER A 195 10.80 -1.43 41.38
C SER A 195 11.47 -1.23 42.75
N ASP A 196 11.57 -2.28 43.56
CA ASP A 196 12.30 -2.30 44.85
C ASP A 196 13.78 -2.76 44.70
N GLY A 197 14.25 -2.97 43.47
CA GLY A 197 15.61 -3.42 43.15
C GLY A 197 15.84 -4.93 43.31
N LYS A 198 14.81 -5.73 43.61
CA LYS A 198 14.95 -7.19 43.68
C LYS A 198 14.84 -7.84 42.30
N LEU A 199 15.70 -8.82 42.02
CA LEU A 199 15.58 -9.68 40.85
C LEU A 199 14.34 -10.58 40.94
N THR A 200 13.53 -10.56 39.89
CA THR A 200 12.43 -11.49 39.67
C THR A 200 12.73 -12.34 38.44
N HIS A 201 12.67 -13.66 38.56
CA HIS A 201 12.96 -14.61 37.48
C HIS A 201 11.75 -14.78 36.55
N GLN A 202 11.30 -13.68 35.94
CA GLN A 202 10.23 -13.70 34.93
C GLN A 202 10.84 -13.38 33.56
N ALA A 203 11.06 -14.43 32.76
CA ALA A 203 11.56 -14.26 31.39
C ALA A 203 10.51 -13.55 30.52
N HIS A 204 10.97 -12.71 29.60
CA HIS A 204 10.11 -11.95 28.69
C HIS A 204 10.82 -11.64 27.37
N LEU A 205 10.04 -11.34 26.33
CA LEU A 205 10.55 -10.91 25.03
C LEU A 205 10.18 -9.45 24.81
N ASP A 206 11.19 -8.58 24.75
CA ASP A 206 11.01 -7.14 24.56
C ASP A 206 11.10 -6.77 23.09
N ILE A 207 10.11 -6.00 22.62
CA ILE A 207 10.06 -5.46 21.27
C ILE A 207 10.31 -3.96 21.34
N TYR A 208 11.44 -3.54 20.78
CA TYR A 208 11.84 -2.16 20.64
C TYR A 208 11.53 -1.63 19.24
N LYS A 209 11.02 -0.41 19.17
CA LYS A 209 10.88 0.38 17.94
C LYS A 209 11.93 1.48 17.94
N PHE A 210 12.61 1.65 16.82
CA PHE A 210 13.51 2.80 16.62
C PHE A 210 13.07 3.62 15.42
N ASP A 211 13.17 4.94 15.55
CA ASP A 211 12.85 5.91 14.52
C ASP A 211 14.12 6.65 14.06
N GLU A 212 14.07 7.22 12.86
CA GLU A 212 15.18 8.05 12.38
C GLU A 212 15.19 9.42 13.07
N PRO A 213 16.38 9.98 13.33
CA PRO A 213 16.48 11.35 13.83
C PRO A 213 15.81 12.34 12.84
N SER A 214 15.06 13.30 13.38
CA SER A 214 14.21 14.24 12.62
C SER A 214 14.94 15.18 11.65
N SER A 215 16.27 15.32 11.78
CA SER A 215 17.11 16.09 10.86
C SER A 215 18.47 15.42 10.66
N GLY A 216 19.22 15.82 9.63
CA GLY A 216 20.59 15.33 9.34
C GLY A 216 21.58 15.47 10.49
N ASP A 217 21.38 16.49 11.34
CA ASP A 217 22.29 16.87 12.43
C ASP A 217 21.80 16.46 13.83
N ALA A 218 20.57 15.95 13.95
CA ALA A 218 20.00 15.51 15.22
C ALA A 218 20.76 14.31 15.82
N THR A 219 20.92 14.28 17.14
CA THR A 219 21.52 13.15 17.87
C THR A 219 20.60 11.93 17.83
N ALA A 220 21.19 10.74 17.73
CA ALA A 220 20.46 9.48 17.84
C ALA A 220 19.64 9.43 19.14
N GLN A 221 18.43 8.89 19.08
CA GLN A 221 17.55 8.71 20.23
C GLN A 221 17.54 7.23 20.64
N PRO A 222 17.34 6.92 21.94
CA PRO A 222 17.20 5.53 22.38
C PRO A 222 15.97 4.88 21.74
N ALA A 223 16.06 3.59 21.47
CA ALA A 223 14.93 2.82 20.95
C ALA A 223 13.84 2.70 22.03
N CYS A 224 12.58 2.80 21.60
CA CYS A 224 11.44 2.79 22.49
C CYS A 224 10.93 1.36 22.69
N LEU A 225 10.81 0.91 23.94
CA LEU A 225 10.17 -0.38 24.27
C LEU A 225 8.66 -0.28 24.04
N VAL A 226 8.13 -1.05 23.09
CA VAL A 226 6.69 -0.99 22.72
C VAL A 226 5.88 -2.06 23.45
N ALA A 227 6.42 -3.28 23.54
CA ALA A 227 5.72 -4.40 24.15
C ALA A 227 6.69 -5.40 24.77
N SER A 228 6.23 -6.06 25.84
CA SER A 228 6.94 -7.12 26.56
C SER A 228 6.06 -8.36 26.65
N PHE A 229 6.45 -9.44 25.98
CA PHE A 229 5.74 -10.72 26.01
C PHE A 229 6.23 -11.58 27.16
N CYS A 230 5.43 -11.72 28.21
CA CYS A 230 5.81 -12.50 29.39
C CYS A 230 5.76 -14.00 29.10
N LEU A 231 6.82 -14.72 29.48
CA LEU A 231 6.84 -16.19 29.55
C LEU A 231 6.24 -16.66 30.88
N PRO A 232 5.84 -17.95 31.00
CA PRO A 232 5.30 -18.48 32.24
C PRO A 232 6.38 -18.43 33.34
N GLY A 233 6.00 -18.01 34.53
CA GLY A 233 6.91 -17.95 35.67
C GLY A 233 7.38 -19.35 36.08
N ALA A 234 8.66 -19.48 36.44
CA ALA A 234 9.16 -20.73 37.01
C ALA A 234 8.42 -21.03 38.32
N THR A 235 7.64 -22.10 38.34
CA THR A 235 6.83 -22.53 39.51
C THR A 235 7.69 -22.95 40.69
N GLU A 236 8.98 -23.24 40.47
CA GLU A 236 9.93 -23.65 41.49
C GLU A 236 11.00 -22.57 41.71
N THR A 237 11.22 -22.19 42.97
CA THR A 237 12.30 -21.29 43.44
C THR A 237 13.71 -21.86 43.23
N GLN A 238 13.84 -22.93 42.44
CA GLN A 238 15.03 -23.75 42.23
C GLN A 238 15.40 -23.89 40.74
N THR A 239 14.84 -23.07 39.84
CA THR A 239 15.20 -23.06 38.40
C THR A 239 15.83 -21.73 38.00
N ILE A 240 16.97 -21.77 37.33
CA ILE A 240 17.67 -20.58 36.80
C ILE A 240 17.85 -20.74 35.29
N ILE A 241 17.36 -19.78 34.51
CA ILE A 241 17.63 -19.73 33.07
C ILE A 241 19.10 -19.31 32.86
N SER A 242 19.92 -20.24 32.37
CA SER A 242 21.34 -20.03 32.11
C SER A 242 21.65 -19.59 30.68
N ARG A 243 20.73 -19.87 29.75
CA ARG A 243 20.80 -19.41 28.35
C ARG A 243 19.43 -18.97 27.87
N PHE A 244 19.33 -17.75 27.34
CA PHE A 244 18.10 -17.24 26.74
C PHE A 244 18.44 -16.43 25.49
N SER A 245 18.27 -17.05 24.32
CA SER A 245 18.71 -16.46 23.05
C SER A 245 17.67 -16.64 21.95
N CYS A 246 17.65 -15.73 20.98
CA CYS A 246 16.71 -15.69 19.87
C CYS A 246 17.43 -15.76 18.52
N ARG A 247 16.75 -16.35 17.52
CA ARG A 247 17.13 -16.31 16.11
C ARG A 247 15.91 -16.27 15.20
N CYS A 248 15.99 -15.48 14.13
CA CYS A 248 14.96 -15.38 13.10
C CYS A 248 15.62 -15.03 11.75
N ASP A 249 16.21 -16.03 11.12
CA ASP A 249 16.94 -15.88 9.87
C ASP A 249 16.10 -16.37 8.67
N PRO A 250 16.22 -15.76 7.47
CA PRO A 250 16.98 -14.54 7.21
C PRO A 250 16.34 -13.31 7.87
N ALA A 251 17.10 -12.23 8.00
CA ALA A 251 16.59 -10.92 8.40
C ALA A 251 15.43 -10.48 7.47
N PRO A 252 14.48 -9.63 7.93
CA PRO A 252 13.34 -9.24 7.11
C PRO A 252 13.78 -8.48 5.86
N SER A 253 13.01 -8.60 4.78
CA SER A 253 13.22 -7.78 3.59
C SER A 253 13.05 -6.31 3.95
N PRO A 254 13.97 -5.42 3.51
CA PRO A 254 13.84 -4.00 3.77
C PRO A 254 12.64 -3.40 3.02
N SER A 255 12.02 -2.36 3.59
CA SER A 255 11.05 -1.55 2.85
C SER A 255 11.71 -0.78 1.71
N ALA A 256 10.91 -0.26 0.78
CA ALA A 256 11.43 0.54 -0.34
C ALA A 256 12.27 1.77 0.11
N GLN A 257 12.05 2.25 1.33
CA GLN A 257 12.77 3.40 1.90
C GLN A 257 14.13 3.02 2.50
N THR A 258 14.29 1.76 2.93
CA THR A 258 15.48 1.26 3.62
C THR A 258 16.33 0.35 2.74
N ALA A 259 15.83 -0.03 1.56
CA ALA A 259 16.51 -0.88 0.60
C ALA A 259 17.82 -0.26 0.08
N VAL A 260 18.88 -1.06 0.12
CA VAL A 260 20.16 -0.76 -0.54
C VAL A 260 20.16 -1.46 -1.90
N PRO A 261 20.73 -0.84 -2.96
CA PRO A 261 20.87 -1.51 -4.25
C PRO A 261 21.50 -2.89 -4.09
N TYR A 262 20.81 -3.91 -4.59
CA TYR A 262 21.26 -5.29 -4.52
C TYR A 262 22.52 -5.47 -5.38
N VAL A 263 23.61 -5.92 -4.78
CA VAL A 263 24.92 -6.11 -5.45
C VAL A 263 25.19 -7.59 -5.73
N GLY A 264 24.52 -8.51 -5.03
CA GLY A 264 24.66 -9.95 -5.20
C GLY A 264 24.03 -10.53 -6.48
N HIS A 265 23.98 -11.86 -6.57
CA HIS A 265 23.31 -12.58 -7.66
C HIS A 265 21.78 -12.50 -7.56
N PRO A 266 21.04 -12.06 -8.60
CA PRO A 266 19.59 -11.85 -8.53
C PRO A 266 18.86 -13.15 -8.18
N ARG A 267 17.93 -13.07 -7.23
CA ARG A 267 17.12 -14.20 -6.76
C ARG A 267 15.91 -14.41 -7.66
N ILE A 268 15.48 -15.67 -7.83
CA ILE A 268 14.23 -16.04 -8.50
C ILE A 268 13.02 -15.71 -7.60
N TYR A 269 13.17 -15.88 -6.29
CA TYR A 269 12.16 -15.55 -5.28
C TYR A 269 12.81 -15.17 -3.94
N ASP A 270 12.05 -14.44 -3.11
CA ASP A 270 12.40 -14.13 -1.73
C ASP A 270 11.33 -14.67 -0.78
N ILE A 271 11.72 -14.90 0.47
CA ILE A 271 10.78 -15.21 1.54
C ILE A 271 10.08 -13.94 2.00
N ALA A 272 8.76 -13.96 2.16
CA ALA A 272 8.02 -12.83 2.73
C ALA A 272 8.48 -12.58 4.17
N SER A 273 8.69 -11.30 4.55
CA SER A 273 9.21 -10.90 5.86
C SER A 273 8.39 -11.44 7.03
N GLU A 274 7.08 -11.55 6.88
CA GLU A 274 6.17 -12.11 7.89
C GLU A 274 6.16 -13.65 7.94
N ASN A 275 6.60 -14.33 6.88
CA ASN A 275 6.64 -15.80 6.79
C ASN A 275 7.95 -16.36 7.36
N ARG A 276 8.24 -16.01 8.61
CA ARG A 276 9.41 -16.47 9.37
C ARG A 276 8.99 -17.04 10.73
N VAL A 277 9.83 -17.89 11.30
CA VAL A 277 9.66 -18.40 12.66
C VAL A 277 10.78 -17.86 13.56
N LEU A 278 10.37 -17.21 14.64
CA LEU A 278 11.26 -16.82 15.73
C LEU A 278 11.54 -18.06 16.59
N CYS A 279 12.81 -18.35 16.80
CA CYS A 279 13.27 -19.44 17.63
C CYS A 279 13.89 -18.88 18.91
N ILE A 280 13.36 -19.26 20.07
CA ILE A 280 13.93 -18.93 21.37
C ILE A 280 14.55 -20.19 21.96
N ALA A 281 15.86 -20.19 22.14
CA ALA A 281 16.60 -21.25 22.81
C ALA A 281 16.70 -20.95 24.30
N ILE A 282 16.22 -21.89 25.12
CA ILE A 282 16.13 -21.79 26.57
C ILE A 282 16.94 -22.93 27.19
N GLU A 283 17.96 -22.61 27.98
CA GLU A 283 18.64 -23.56 28.85
C GLU A 283 18.38 -23.20 30.30
N ALA A 284 17.88 -24.16 31.07
CA ALA A 284 17.52 -23.99 32.47
C ALA A 284 18.32 -24.95 33.36
N LEU A 285 18.90 -24.42 34.44
CA LEU A 285 19.55 -25.15 35.53
C LEU A 285 18.52 -25.38 36.64
N ASN A 286 18.17 -26.64 36.87
CA ASN A 286 17.25 -27.05 37.95
C ASN A 286 18.04 -27.60 39.14
N PHE A 287 17.81 -27.05 40.33
CA PHE A 287 18.40 -27.50 41.59
C PHE A 287 17.42 -28.43 42.31
N ARG A 288 17.82 -29.64 42.70
CA ARG A 288 16.93 -30.55 43.44
C ARG A 288 17.03 -30.31 44.95
N ALA A 289 15.90 -30.06 45.62
CA ALA A 289 15.81 -30.04 47.08
C ALA A 289 16.25 -31.39 47.69
N GLY A 290 17.31 -31.39 48.50
CA GLY A 290 17.68 -32.52 49.38
C GLY A 290 19.02 -33.21 49.10
N ASN A 291 19.48 -33.29 47.83
CA ASN A 291 20.69 -34.06 47.48
C ASN A 291 21.80 -33.26 46.77
N GLY A 292 21.65 -31.94 46.58
CA GLY A 292 22.68 -31.10 45.94
C GLY A 292 22.89 -31.33 44.43
N GLY A 293 22.13 -32.24 43.80
CA GLY A 293 22.20 -32.52 42.38
C GLY A 293 21.65 -31.38 41.52
N ARG A 294 22.37 -31.04 40.44
CA ARG A 294 21.97 -30.09 39.41
C ARG A 294 21.55 -30.87 38.17
N SER A 295 20.52 -30.42 37.46
CA SER A 295 20.15 -30.97 36.14
C SER A 295 19.93 -29.83 35.16
N ARG A 296 20.26 -30.04 33.88
CA ARG A 296 20.04 -29.06 32.81
C ARG A 296 18.91 -29.50 31.89
N THR A 297 18.02 -28.59 31.56
CA THR A 297 16.97 -28.79 30.55
C THR A 297 17.19 -27.82 29.40
N LYS A 298 17.06 -28.33 28.16
CA LYS A 298 17.19 -27.54 26.93
C LYS A 298 15.87 -27.55 26.19
N SER A 299 15.31 -26.38 25.92
CA SER A 299 14.04 -26.26 25.20
C SER A 299 14.11 -25.20 24.11
N MET A 300 13.26 -25.34 23.11
CA MET A 300 13.07 -24.40 22.02
C MET A 300 11.61 -23.94 22.00
N LEU A 301 11.40 -22.64 22.01
CA LEU A 301 10.10 -22.02 21.80
C LEU A 301 10.06 -21.40 20.41
N TYR A 302 9.12 -21.87 19.59
CA TYR A 302 8.90 -21.42 18.21
C TYR A 302 7.69 -20.52 18.14
N ILE A 303 7.85 -19.36 17.51
CA ILE A 303 6.82 -18.32 17.46
C ILE A 303 6.69 -17.81 16.03
N PRO A 304 5.52 -17.91 15.38
CA PRO A 304 5.30 -17.32 14.06
C PRO A 304 5.44 -15.80 14.12
N CYS A 305 6.32 -15.21 13.30
CA CYS A 305 6.54 -13.76 13.29
C CYS A 305 5.28 -12.96 12.96
N MET A 306 4.46 -13.45 12.03
CA MET A 306 3.16 -12.85 11.70
C MET A 306 2.25 -12.72 12.94
N GLY A 307 2.26 -13.71 13.84
CA GLY A 307 1.47 -13.68 15.06
C GLY A 307 1.93 -12.60 16.04
N LEU A 308 3.25 -12.51 16.27
CA LEU A 308 3.84 -11.46 17.11
C LEU A 308 3.55 -10.06 16.57
N LEU A 309 3.78 -9.83 15.27
CA LEU A 309 3.53 -8.53 14.63
C LEU A 309 2.05 -8.13 14.68
N SER A 310 1.13 -9.11 14.56
CA SER A 310 -0.30 -8.85 14.72
C SER A 310 -0.66 -8.49 16.17
N ALA A 311 -0.03 -9.13 17.16
CA ALA A 311 -0.33 -8.90 18.57
C ALA A 311 0.12 -7.52 19.08
N VAL A 312 1.12 -6.92 18.44
CA VAL A 312 1.57 -5.55 18.76
C VAL A 312 0.99 -4.49 17.82
N LYS A 313 0.17 -4.88 16.82
CA LYS A 313 -0.33 -3.97 15.79
C LYS A 313 -1.12 -2.80 16.37
N ASP A 314 -2.03 -3.11 17.30
CA ASP A 314 -2.90 -2.12 17.94
C ASP A 314 -2.13 -1.24 18.94
N SER A 315 -1.09 -1.79 19.57
CA SER A 315 -0.19 -1.06 20.47
C SER A 315 0.65 0.02 19.76
N PHE A 316 0.80 -0.06 18.43
CA PHE A 316 1.46 1.00 17.65
C PHE A 316 0.57 2.22 17.42
N ASP A 317 -0.76 2.05 17.43
CA ASP A 317 -1.72 3.15 17.20
C ASP A 317 -1.99 3.95 18.49
N GLU A 318 -1.90 3.30 19.67
CA GLU A 318 -2.13 3.92 20.99
C GLU A 318 -0.89 4.65 21.58
N TYR A 319 0.32 4.41 21.06
CA TYR A 319 1.59 4.95 21.61
C TYR A 319 1.78 6.48 21.43
N THR A 320 0.74 7.21 21.01
CA THR A 320 0.75 8.68 20.87
C THR A 320 0.50 9.43 22.18
N GLN A 321 0.26 8.75 23.31
CA GLN A 321 0.06 9.39 24.61
C GLN A 321 0.82 8.72 25.76
N GLY A 322 2.15 8.87 25.82
CA GLY A 322 2.92 8.86 27.07
C GLY A 322 2.85 7.65 28.03
N ASP A 323 2.24 6.53 27.65
CA ASP A 323 1.99 5.39 28.53
C ASP A 323 3.05 4.28 28.38
N SER A 324 3.26 3.53 29.47
CA SER A 324 4.29 2.49 29.59
C SER A 324 4.10 1.34 28.59
N ALA A 325 5.21 0.70 28.18
CA ALA A 325 5.23 -0.52 27.37
C ALA A 325 4.12 -1.53 27.73
N VAL A 326 3.47 -2.10 26.71
CA VAL A 326 2.36 -3.05 26.90
C VAL A 326 2.91 -4.42 27.33
N ALA A 327 2.57 -4.85 28.54
CA ALA A 327 2.89 -6.20 29.01
C ALA A 327 1.82 -7.20 28.56
N ILE A 328 2.20 -8.19 27.74
CA ILE A 328 1.30 -9.21 27.19
C ILE A 328 1.55 -10.52 27.95
N LEU A 329 0.55 -11.01 28.69
CA LEU A 329 0.70 -12.17 29.56
C LEU A 329 0.75 -13.46 28.74
N TRP A 330 1.52 -14.46 29.21
CA TRP A 330 1.66 -15.77 28.57
C TRP A 330 0.33 -16.35 28.07
N ASN A 331 -0.72 -16.24 28.87
CA ASN A 331 -2.05 -16.77 28.56
C ASN A 331 -2.72 -16.19 27.31
N ASP A 332 -2.31 -14.99 26.89
CA ASP A 332 -2.90 -14.24 25.78
C ASP A 332 -2.22 -14.56 24.44
N TRP A 333 -0.98 -15.09 24.48
CA TRP A 333 -0.17 -15.30 23.28
C TRP A 333 0.42 -16.72 23.17
N ALA A 334 0.31 -17.56 24.20
CA ALA A 334 0.82 -18.93 24.18
C ALA A 334 0.22 -19.77 23.04
N GLU A 335 -1.06 -19.57 22.69
CA GLU A 335 -1.78 -20.42 21.71
C GLU A 335 -1.21 -20.39 20.30
N MET A 336 -0.47 -19.33 19.93
CA MET A 336 0.20 -19.26 18.62
C MET A 336 1.60 -19.90 18.63
N THR A 337 2.12 -20.31 19.77
CA THR A 337 3.50 -20.82 19.92
C THR A 337 3.57 -22.34 19.90
N SER A 338 4.78 -22.87 19.66
CA SER A 338 5.11 -24.29 19.87
C SER A 338 6.32 -24.40 20.79
N TRP A 339 6.16 -25.03 21.96
CA TRP A 339 7.26 -25.29 22.88
C TRP A 339 7.71 -26.74 22.80
N ILE A 340 9.01 -26.96 22.56
CA ILE A 340 9.62 -28.28 22.38
C ILE A 340 10.78 -28.44 23.37
N ASP A 341 10.74 -29.46 24.23
CA ASP A 341 11.96 -29.93 24.89
C ASP A 341 12.83 -30.63 23.83
N VAL A 342 14.05 -30.13 23.64
CA VAL A 342 14.94 -30.59 22.58
C VAL A 342 15.97 -31.59 23.07
N GLY A 343 16.12 -31.79 24.39
CA GLY A 343 16.96 -32.84 24.98
C GLY A 343 18.32 -33.06 24.28
N GLN A 344 18.39 -34.09 23.43
CA GLN A 344 19.57 -34.56 22.69
C GLN A 344 19.81 -33.89 21.34
N VAL A 345 18.90 -33.04 20.88
CA VAL A 345 19.03 -32.32 19.61
C VAL A 345 19.97 -31.14 19.84
N TYR A 346 21.12 -31.21 19.19
CA TYR A 346 22.03 -30.09 19.09
C TYR A 346 21.65 -29.22 17.91
N THR A 347 21.14 -28.04 18.22
CA THR A 347 21.03 -26.91 17.30
C THR A 347 22.34 -26.13 17.39
N GLY A 348 22.97 -25.80 16.27
CA GLY A 348 24.19 -24.99 16.26
C GLY A 348 24.00 -23.62 16.92
N ASN A 349 25.09 -22.91 17.21
CA ASN A 349 25.01 -21.57 17.82
C ASN A 349 24.48 -20.50 16.84
N GLN A 350 24.66 -20.69 15.53
CA GLN A 350 24.26 -19.75 14.48
C GLN A 350 23.68 -20.52 13.27
N CYS A 351 22.83 -19.85 12.47
CA CYS A 351 22.38 -20.28 11.14
C CYS A 351 21.59 -21.61 11.08
N TYR A 352 20.91 -22.00 12.16
CA TYR A 352 20.10 -23.24 12.23
C TYR A 352 18.62 -23.03 11.85
N VAL A 353 18.22 -21.79 11.53
CA VAL A 353 16.87 -21.42 11.08
C VAL A 353 16.95 -20.75 9.72
N TYR A 354 16.01 -21.08 8.83
CA TYR A 354 15.80 -20.34 7.60
C TYR A 354 14.30 -20.31 7.29
N GLY A 355 13.70 -19.12 7.37
CA GLY A 355 12.28 -18.92 7.12
C GLY A 355 11.39 -19.59 8.16
N GLN A 356 10.58 -20.56 7.74
CA GLN A 356 9.70 -21.35 8.62
C GLN A 356 10.28 -22.74 8.95
N ARG A 357 11.58 -22.95 8.75
CA ARG A 357 12.24 -24.23 9.00
C ARG A 357 13.42 -24.10 9.93
N THR A 358 13.63 -25.12 10.75
CA THR A 358 14.83 -25.27 11.57
C THR A 358 15.45 -26.64 11.41
N VAL A 359 16.74 -26.73 11.73
CA VAL A 359 17.51 -27.96 11.62
C VAL A 359 18.27 -28.26 12.91
N GLY A 360 18.42 -29.54 13.24
CA GLY A 360 19.20 -30.01 14.38
C GLY A 360 19.84 -31.37 14.13
N LEU A 361 20.87 -31.69 14.92
CA LEU A 361 21.55 -32.99 14.92
C LEU A 361 21.19 -33.78 16.18
N VAL A 362 20.87 -35.06 16.02
CA VAL A 362 20.64 -36.00 17.13
C VAL A 362 21.90 -36.82 17.33
N TYR A 363 22.40 -36.88 18.57
CA TYR A 363 23.53 -37.71 18.96
C TYR A 363 23.07 -39.06 19.55
N ALA A 364 23.81 -40.14 19.28
CA ALA A 364 23.53 -41.46 19.85
C ALA A 364 23.91 -41.53 21.33
N ARG A 365 23.03 -42.08 22.18
CA ARG A 365 23.30 -42.36 23.61
C ARG A 365 24.31 -43.51 23.76
N SER A 366 25.29 -43.34 24.65
CA SER A 366 25.99 -44.46 25.29
C SER A 366 25.25 -44.77 26.60
N GLU A 367 24.86 -46.03 26.83
CA GLU A 367 24.05 -46.43 28.00
C GLU A 367 24.82 -46.38 29.34
N ASP A 368 26.13 -46.14 29.32
CA ASP A 368 27.02 -46.32 30.49
C ASP A 368 27.55 -45.04 31.17
N ILE A 369 27.07 -43.83 30.83
CA ILE A 369 27.68 -42.57 31.32
C ILE A 369 26.67 -41.69 32.08
N ALA A 370 27.10 -41.18 33.25
CA ALA A 370 26.35 -40.27 34.11
C ALA A 370 26.05 -38.92 33.43
N ASP A 371 24.93 -38.29 33.81
CA ASP A 371 24.33 -37.08 33.21
C ASP A 371 25.26 -35.83 33.09
N ASP A 372 26.43 -35.83 33.74
CA ASP A 372 27.32 -34.66 33.86
C ASP A 372 28.60 -34.72 32.99
N ALA A 373 28.79 -35.74 32.12
CA ALA A 373 29.96 -35.83 31.26
C ALA A 373 29.76 -35.08 29.93
N GLU A 374 30.09 -33.78 29.89
CA GLU A 374 30.00 -32.92 28.69
C GLU A 374 31.03 -33.25 27.58
N GLU A 375 32.01 -34.11 27.83
CA GLU A 375 33.10 -34.38 26.89
C GLU A 375 33.48 -35.87 26.85
N GLU A 376 32.76 -36.69 26.08
CA GLU A 376 33.36 -37.89 25.44
C GLU A 376 32.50 -38.47 24.30
N THR A 377 33.02 -38.31 23.07
CA THR A 377 32.71 -38.99 21.79
C THR A 377 31.28 -39.48 21.54
N THR A 378 30.34 -38.56 21.28
CA THR A 378 28.99 -38.93 20.81
C THR A 378 28.95 -39.05 19.27
N ARG A 379 28.47 -40.19 18.76
CA ARG A 379 28.27 -40.41 17.31
C ARG A 379 27.00 -39.67 16.86
N ILE A 380 27.07 -38.93 15.75
CA ILE A 380 25.87 -38.32 15.15
C ILE A 380 24.97 -39.45 14.61
N HIS A 381 23.73 -39.50 15.08
CA HIS A 381 22.75 -40.51 14.69
C HIS A 381 21.93 -40.05 13.47
N SER A 382 21.37 -38.83 13.54
CA SER A 382 20.44 -38.34 12.52
C SER A 382 20.37 -36.81 12.44
N LEU A 383 20.03 -36.33 11.25
CA LEU A 383 19.63 -34.95 10.98
C LEU A 383 18.11 -34.83 11.13
N VAL A 384 17.63 -33.79 11.81
CA VAL A 384 16.20 -33.51 11.98
C VAL A 384 15.87 -32.14 11.42
N ILE A 385 14.79 -32.06 10.64
CA ILE A 385 14.25 -30.83 10.07
C ILE A 385 12.84 -30.61 10.61
N PHE A 386 12.61 -29.45 11.21
CA PHE A 386 11.31 -28.98 11.66
C PHE A 386 10.75 -27.99 10.63
N ASP A 387 9.50 -28.15 10.21
CA ASP A 387 8.81 -27.25 9.28
C ASP A 387 7.48 -26.76 9.91
N PHE A 388 7.40 -25.44 10.11
CA PHE A 388 6.34 -24.71 10.80
C PHE A 388 5.38 -24.00 9.83
N ASP A 389 5.46 -24.25 8.52
CA ASP A 389 4.57 -23.64 7.54
C ASP A 389 3.12 -24.13 7.75
N PRO A 390 2.17 -23.24 8.11
CA PRO A 390 0.81 -23.63 8.46
C PRO A 390 0.06 -24.26 7.27
N VAL A 391 0.39 -23.87 6.03
CA VAL A 391 -0.21 -24.43 4.82
C VAL A 391 0.31 -25.84 4.59
N ARG A 392 1.61 -26.09 4.78
CA ARG A 392 2.19 -27.44 4.63
C ARG A 392 1.74 -28.37 5.73
N VAL A 393 1.73 -27.90 6.97
CA VAL A 393 1.23 -28.64 8.13
C VAL A 393 -0.24 -28.99 7.91
N LYS A 394 -1.06 -28.06 7.43
CA LYS A 394 -2.47 -28.31 7.07
C LYS A 394 -2.64 -29.26 5.88
N ARG A 395 -1.82 -29.14 4.84
CA ARG A 395 -1.85 -30.08 3.70
C ARG A 395 -1.42 -31.49 4.12
N ALA A 396 -0.43 -31.59 5.01
CA ALA A 396 0.03 -32.85 5.56
C ALA A 396 -1.04 -33.48 6.46
N SER A 397 -1.83 -32.67 7.19
CA SER A 397 -2.93 -33.19 8.02
C SER A 397 -4.17 -33.61 7.22
N GLN A 398 -4.40 -33.01 6.03
CA GLN A 398 -5.58 -33.28 5.20
C GLN A 398 -5.41 -34.44 4.20
N ARG A 399 -4.17 -34.79 3.81
CA ARG A 399 -3.92 -35.85 2.82
C ARG A 399 -3.52 -37.15 3.51
N THR A 400 -4.29 -38.22 3.32
CA THR A 400 -3.87 -39.61 3.55
C THR A 400 -2.80 -39.98 2.51
N ARG A 401 -1.58 -39.47 2.70
CA ARG A 401 -0.39 -39.91 1.96
C ARG A 401 0.25 -41.07 2.72
N PRO A 402 0.69 -42.14 2.05
CA PRO A 402 1.60 -43.12 2.64
C PRO A 402 2.83 -42.40 3.23
N GLY A 403 3.17 -42.66 4.50
CA GLY A 403 4.32 -42.04 5.18
C GLY A 403 4.06 -40.73 5.93
N VAL A 404 2.81 -40.31 6.17
CA VAL A 404 2.49 -39.17 7.06
C VAL A 404 1.70 -39.65 8.28
N ARG A 405 2.17 -39.34 9.50
CA ARG A 405 1.53 -39.79 10.75
C ARG A 405 1.44 -38.66 11.78
N THR A 406 0.31 -38.56 12.49
CA THR A 406 0.19 -37.67 13.66
C THR A 406 0.81 -38.36 14.89
N SER A 407 1.69 -37.67 15.62
CA SER A 407 2.31 -38.20 16.84
C SER A 407 1.33 -38.21 18.02
N ASN A 408 1.49 -39.15 18.94
CA ASN A 408 0.97 -39.00 20.28
C ASN A 408 2.05 -38.31 21.16
N PRO A 409 1.87 -37.03 21.53
CA PRO A 409 2.90 -36.26 22.22
C PRO A 409 3.22 -36.70 23.63
N GLU A 410 2.32 -37.44 24.29
CA GLU A 410 2.57 -37.97 25.63
C GLU A 410 3.47 -39.22 25.63
N THR A 411 3.61 -39.88 24.48
CA THR A 411 4.26 -41.21 24.41
C THR A 411 5.39 -41.30 23.38
N GLU A 412 5.62 -40.27 22.56
CA GLU A 412 6.56 -40.36 21.44
C GLU A 412 7.45 -39.12 21.33
N ASN A 413 8.78 -39.32 21.32
CA ASN A 413 9.73 -38.23 21.16
C ASN A 413 9.96 -37.86 19.69
N ALA A 414 10.46 -36.65 19.46
CA ALA A 414 10.77 -36.10 18.14
C ALA A 414 11.92 -36.83 17.40
N TRP A 415 12.75 -37.60 18.10
CA TRP A 415 13.94 -38.27 17.55
C TRP A 415 13.79 -39.78 17.34
N ASP A 416 12.65 -40.36 17.72
CA ASP A 416 12.33 -41.79 17.52
C ASP A 416 11.58 -42.06 16.20
N ILE A 417 11.72 -41.19 15.19
CA ILE A 417 10.91 -41.20 13.96
C ILE A 417 11.49 -42.16 12.90
N PRO A 418 10.69 -43.09 12.32
CA PRO A 418 11.13 -43.98 11.24
C PRO A 418 11.59 -43.23 9.97
N MET A 419 12.59 -43.80 9.28
CA MET A 419 13.45 -43.16 8.25
C MET A 419 12.76 -42.60 6.99
N GLU A 420 11.45 -42.70 6.84
CA GLU A 420 10.72 -42.23 5.64
C GLU A 420 9.39 -41.53 5.98
N GLU A 421 9.15 -41.25 7.27
CA GLU A 421 7.89 -40.69 7.74
C GLU A 421 7.98 -39.18 8.02
N THR A 422 7.00 -38.42 7.52
CA THR A 422 6.75 -37.07 8.01
C THR A 422 5.79 -37.15 9.19
N LYS A 423 6.23 -36.68 10.36
CA LYS A 423 5.41 -36.73 11.57
C LYS A 423 4.82 -35.36 11.88
N LEU A 424 3.52 -35.28 12.16
CA LEU A 424 2.86 -34.08 12.67
C LEU A 424 2.86 -34.11 14.19
N MET A 425 3.48 -33.12 14.83
CA MET A 425 3.64 -33.07 16.29
C MET A 425 2.91 -31.87 16.92
N ARG A 426 2.52 -32.03 18.19
CA ARG A 426 1.84 -31.02 19.03
C ARG A 426 2.31 -31.20 20.48
N ASN A 427 2.92 -30.19 21.10
CA ASN A 427 3.35 -30.15 22.51
C ASN A 427 4.35 -31.21 23.04
N MET A 428 5.34 -30.71 23.82
CA MET A 428 6.06 -31.39 24.91
C MET A 428 6.40 -30.29 25.94
N PHE A 429 5.44 -29.87 26.79
CA PHE A 429 5.70 -28.91 27.87
C PHE A 429 5.72 -29.62 29.23
N LEU A 430 6.82 -29.44 29.97
CA LEU A 430 6.95 -29.85 31.38
C LEU A 430 6.61 -28.66 32.28
N GLY A 431 5.31 -28.43 32.52
CA GLY A 431 4.88 -27.37 33.45
C GLY A 431 3.38 -27.11 33.59
N GLY A 432 2.50 -27.95 33.03
CA GLY A 432 1.08 -28.00 33.43
C GLY A 432 0.11 -27.04 32.72
N GLU A 433 0.54 -25.99 32.02
CA GLU A 433 -0.36 -25.16 31.19
C GLU A 433 -0.23 -25.48 29.69
N SER A 434 -1.29 -26.06 29.13
CA SER A 434 -1.30 -26.75 27.83
C SER A 434 -1.48 -25.86 26.59
N LYS A 435 -1.15 -24.56 26.62
CA LYS A 435 -1.57 -23.64 25.53
C LYS A 435 -0.64 -23.55 24.32
N ALA A 436 0.67 -23.83 24.43
CA ALA A 436 1.66 -23.72 23.33
C ALA A 436 1.61 -24.88 22.29
N ASN A 437 0.45 -25.04 21.65
CA ASN A 437 0.06 -26.25 20.91
C ASN A 437 0.08 -26.16 19.38
N THR A 438 0.63 -25.09 18.80
CA THR A 438 0.61 -24.94 17.33
C THR A 438 1.28 -26.16 16.68
N PRO A 439 0.61 -26.85 15.73
CA PRO A 439 1.16 -28.05 15.12
C PRO A 439 2.31 -27.72 14.16
N PHE A 440 3.30 -28.61 14.09
CA PHE A 440 4.41 -28.53 13.15
C PHE A 440 4.74 -29.91 12.60
N SER A 441 5.53 -29.96 11.53
CA SER A 441 5.96 -31.21 10.92
C SER A 441 7.45 -31.47 11.13
N VAL A 442 7.81 -32.73 11.32
CA VAL A 442 9.20 -33.17 11.54
C VAL A 442 9.58 -34.26 10.56
N ARG A 443 10.81 -34.18 10.08
CA ARG A 443 11.44 -35.19 9.22
C ARG A 443 12.84 -35.50 9.73
N THR A 444 13.21 -36.77 9.64
CA THR A 444 14.51 -37.27 10.12
C THR A 444 15.23 -38.00 8.99
N THR A 445 16.53 -37.71 8.85
CA THR A 445 17.42 -38.39 7.89
C THR A 445 18.59 -39.00 8.65
N LEU A 446 18.83 -40.31 8.52
CA LEU A 446 19.99 -40.95 9.13
C LEU A 446 21.29 -40.43 8.50
N ILE A 447 22.28 -40.13 9.35
CA ILE A 447 23.65 -39.83 8.90
C ILE A 447 24.46 -41.10 9.18
N ASN A 448 24.63 -41.95 8.17
CA ASN A 448 25.14 -43.31 8.35
C ASN A 448 26.67 -43.40 8.28
N GLU A 449 27.39 -42.42 8.82
CA GLU A 449 28.85 -42.31 8.70
C GLU A 449 29.54 -42.45 10.06
N ARG A 450 30.75 -43.03 10.06
CA ARG A 450 31.62 -43.20 11.25
C ARG A 450 32.31 -41.88 11.61
N PHE A 451 31.56 -40.79 11.72
CA PHE A 451 32.12 -39.50 12.10
C PHE A 451 32.03 -39.32 13.61
N HIS A 452 33.20 -39.32 14.23
CA HIS A 452 33.40 -39.09 15.65
C HIS A 452 33.99 -37.68 15.80
N SER A 453 33.14 -36.70 16.10
CA SER A 453 33.60 -35.37 16.46
C SER A 453 32.62 -34.73 17.44
N PRO A 454 33.09 -34.25 18.61
CA PRO A 454 32.26 -33.48 19.53
C PRO A 454 31.93 -32.07 19.01
N TYR A 455 32.55 -31.62 17.90
CA TYR A 455 32.39 -30.26 17.37
C TYR A 455 31.82 -30.30 15.94
N CYS A 456 30.57 -30.73 15.79
CA CYS A 456 29.83 -30.67 14.54
C CYS A 456 28.81 -29.51 14.56
N TYR A 457 28.79 -28.72 13.50
CA TYR A 457 27.83 -27.62 13.33
C TYR A 457 26.90 -27.92 12.16
N VAL A 458 25.61 -27.66 12.33
CA VAL A 458 24.60 -27.77 11.27
C VAL A 458 24.05 -26.39 10.95
N MET A 459 23.96 -26.10 9.66
CA MET A 459 23.49 -24.83 9.12
C MET A 459 22.47 -25.10 8.03
N ILE A 460 21.49 -24.21 7.90
CA ILE A 460 20.45 -24.28 6.88
C ILE A 460 20.41 -22.96 6.12
N ASP A 461 20.27 -23.06 4.81
CA ASP A 461 19.77 -21.97 3.99
C ASP A 461 18.51 -22.41 3.24
N GLU A 462 18.13 -21.62 2.26
CA GLU A 462 16.99 -21.85 1.41
C GLU A 462 16.96 -23.23 0.70
N GLU A 463 18.12 -23.71 0.23
CA GLU A 463 18.27 -24.86 -0.65
C GLU A 463 19.16 -25.98 -0.07
N HIS A 464 19.93 -25.68 0.97
CA HIS A 464 20.98 -26.51 1.53
C HIS A 464 20.80 -26.72 3.02
N VAL A 465 21.10 -27.94 3.45
CA VAL A 465 21.49 -28.22 4.83
C VAL A 465 22.94 -28.67 4.80
N SER A 466 23.79 -27.95 5.53
CA SER A 466 25.24 -28.14 5.55
C SER A 466 25.69 -28.56 6.95
N SER A 467 26.47 -29.64 7.04
CA SER A 467 27.15 -30.02 8.28
C SER A 467 28.67 -29.84 8.15
N LEU A 468 29.28 -29.25 9.19
CA LEU A 468 30.73 -29.04 9.31
C LEU A 468 31.29 -29.99 10.35
N HIS A 469 32.38 -30.70 10.04
CA HIS A 469 33.04 -31.64 10.94
C HIS A 469 34.49 -31.24 11.23
N HIS A 470 34.86 -31.18 12.52
CA HIS A 470 36.24 -31.02 12.98
C HIS A 470 36.82 -32.34 13.47
N SER A 471 37.80 -32.92 12.77
CA SER A 471 38.52 -34.11 13.26
C SER A 471 39.73 -33.71 14.11
N TYR A 472 39.78 -34.12 15.38
CA TYR A 472 41.02 -34.11 16.17
C TYR A 472 41.71 -35.49 16.07
N GLN A 473 42.95 -35.44 15.59
CA GLN A 473 44.07 -36.39 15.78
C GLN A 473 44.29 -37.65 14.92
N LEU A 474 45.61 -37.82 14.69
CA LEU A 474 46.43 -39.01 14.42
C LEU A 474 46.35 -39.62 13.02
N SER A 475 47.33 -39.17 12.22
CA SER A 475 47.97 -39.87 11.10
C SER A 475 47.73 -41.38 11.07
N TYR A 476 46.79 -41.84 10.24
CA TYR A 476 46.91 -43.13 9.56
C TYR A 476 46.21 -43.07 8.20
N HIS A 477 47.00 -43.34 7.17
CA HIS A 477 46.58 -43.48 5.78
C HIS A 477 45.55 -44.62 5.59
N SER A 478 44.48 -44.37 4.82
CA SER A 478 44.13 -45.17 3.63
C SER A 478 42.93 -44.54 2.88
N PRO A 479 42.91 -44.51 1.54
CA PRO A 479 41.80 -43.99 0.75
C PRO A 479 40.76 -45.08 0.40
N THR A 480 39.67 -44.63 -0.21
CA THR A 480 38.64 -45.35 -0.99
C THR A 480 37.54 -46.14 -0.26
N THR A 481 36.33 -45.58 -0.29
CA THR A 481 35.10 -46.31 -0.70
C THR A 481 34.08 -45.34 -1.30
N LEU A 482 33.68 -45.61 -2.54
CA LEU A 482 32.56 -44.97 -3.25
C LEU A 482 31.23 -45.39 -2.61
N LEU A 483 30.32 -44.43 -2.39
CA LEU A 483 28.91 -44.64 -2.01
C LEU A 483 27.97 -43.90 -2.99
N PRO A 484 26.66 -44.23 -3.05
CA PRO A 484 25.80 -44.02 -4.22
C PRO A 484 25.57 -42.54 -4.59
N ARG A 485 25.67 -42.27 -5.89
CA ARG A 485 25.99 -40.97 -6.49
C ARG A 485 24.85 -39.94 -6.62
N ASN A 486 23.73 -40.05 -5.88
CA ASN A 486 22.54 -39.23 -6.19
C ASN A 486 21.94 -38.34 -5.08
N GLN A 487 22.51 -38.25 -3.87
CA GLN A 487 21.94 -37.39 -2.81
C GLN A 487 22.93 -36.60 -1.92
N TYR A 488 24.24 -36.77 -2.10
CA TYR A 488 25.25 -36.16 -1.22
C TYR A 488 26.41 -35.57 -2.04
N ILE A 489 26.80 -34.33 -1.75
CA ILE A 489 28.08 -33.76 -2.19
C ILE A 489 29.02 -33.82 -0.98
N GLY A 490 29.90 -34.82 -0.95
CA GLY A 490 31.01 -34.89 0.01
C GLY A 490 32.24 -34.24 -0.61
N LEU A 491 32.75 -33.16 0.00
CA LEU A 491 34.00 -32.52 -0.39
C LEU A 491 35.03 -32.64 0.73
N THR A 492 36.17 -33.25 0.42
CA THR A 492 37.34 -33.33 1.31
C THR A 492 38.18 -32.08 1.09
N LEU A 493 38.26 -31.19 2.08
CA LEU A 493 39.07 -29.97 2.01
C LEU A 493 40.32 -30.12 2.88
N THR A 494 41.42 -29.54 2.40
CA THR A 494 42.79 -29.62 2.92
C THR A 494 42.91 -29.87 4.44
N GLY A 495 43.56 -31.00 4.79
CA GLY A 495 44.07 -31.26 6.13
C GLY A 495 43.09 -31.85 7.13
N TYR A 496 42.00 -31.16 7.52
CA TYR A 496 41.20 -31.56 8.70
C TYR A 496 39.75 -31.02 8.73
N THR A 497 39.08 -30.83 7.58
CA THR A 497 37.70 -30.28 7.56
C THR A 497 36.87 -30.87 6.42
N PHE A 498 35.67 -31.38 6.74
CA PHE A 498 34.71 -31.94 5.78
C PHE A 498 33.40 -31.12 5.81
N ILE A 499 32.91 -30.73 4.62
CA ILE A 499 31.58 -30.12 4.44
C ILE A 499 30.72 -31.13 3.68
N TRP A 500 29.59 -31.51 4.28
CA TRP A 500 28.55 -32.31 3.62
C TRP A 500 27.33 -31.42 3.38
N ALA A 501 26.95 -31.26 2.11
CA ALA A 501 25.73 -30.56 1.73
C ALA A 501 24.69 -31.58 1.25
N ILE A 502 23.56 -31.66 1.96
CA ILE A 502 22.39 -32.40 1.48
C ILE A 502 21.55 -31.39 0.69
N LYS A 503 21.40 -31.67 -0.61
CA LYS A 503 20.47 -30.91 -1.45
C LYS A 503 19.06 -31.23 -0.97
N LEU A 504 18.37 -30.24 -0.41
CA LEU A 504 16.95 -30.39 -0.10
C LEU A 504 16.24 -30.85 -1.39
N PRO A 505 15.21 -31.72 -1.31
CA PRO A 505 14.48 -32.17 -2.49
C PRO A 505 14.12 -30.94 -3.33
N LYS A 506 14.62 -30.91 -4.58
CA LYS A 506 14.59 -29.76 -5.50
C LYS A 506 13.33 -28.90 -5.28
N MET A 507 13.50 -27.67 -4.80
CA MET A 507 12.59 -26.62 -5.21
C MET A 507 12.90 -26.38 -6.69
N THR A 508 12.17 -27.08 -7.56
CA THR A 508 11.96 -26.64 -8.92
C THR A 508 11.53 -25.17 -8.86
N SER A 509 12.13 -24.33 -9.68
CA SER A 509 11.84 -22.91 -9.73
C SER A 509 10.35 -22.76 -10.05
N LEU A 510 9.56 -22.48 -9.02
CA LEU A 510 8.11 -22.67 -9.12
C LEU A 510 7.46 -21.64 -10.04
N LEU A 511 8.17 -20.54 -10.35
CA LEU A 511 7.76 -19.52 -11.31
C LEU A 511 8.46 -19.66 -12.67
N LEU A 512 9.80 -19.73 -12.75
CA LEU A 512 10.52 -19.69 -14.03
C LEU A 512 10.61 -21.05 -14.75
N ASP A 513 10.36 -22.17 -14.05
CA ASP A 513 10.18 -23.49 -14.69
C ASP A 513 8.76 -23.65 -15.24
N LEU A 514 7.86 -22.70 -14.95
CA LEU A 514 6.56 -22.69 -15.57
C LEU A 514 6.71 -22.36 -17.06
N PRO A 515 5.87 -22.94 -17.92
CA PRO A 515 5.78 -22.50 -19.31
C PRO A 515 5.61 -20.98 -19.38
N LYS A 516 6.25 -20.34 -20.37
CA LYS A 516 6.23 -18.88 -20.56
C LYS A 516 4.81 -18.31 -20.49
N GLU A 517 3.82 -19.07 -20.96
CA GLU A 517 2.42 -18.72 -20.98
C GLU A 517 1.87 -18.55 -19.56
N ILE A 518 2.25 -19.44 -18.65
CA ILE A 518 1.82 -19.39 -17.25
C ILE A 518 2.52 -18.24 -16.52
N ILE A 519 3.79 -17.97 -16.81
CA ILE A 519 4.51 -16.82 -16.25
C ILE A 519 3.85 -15.53 -16.72
N ILE A 520 3.51 -15.43 -18.01
CA ILE A 520 2.77 -14.29 -18.56
C ILE A 520 1.40 -14.17 -17.87
N CYS A 521 0.67 -15.26 -17.67
CA CYS A 521 -0.58 -15.24 -16.93
C CYS A 521 -0.38 -14.72 -15.50
N ILE A 522 0.63 -15.20 -14.76
CA ILE A 522 0.91 -14.76 -13.39
C ILE A 522 1.25 -13.26 -13.37
N LEU A 523 2.12 -12.82 -14.28
CA LEU A 523 2.46 -11.41 -14.42
C LEU A 523 1.23 -10.56 -14.78
N ALA A 524 0.29 -11.08 -15.57
CA ALA A 524 -0.94 -10.37 -15.93
C ALA A 524 -1.86 -10.10 -14.73
N TRP A 525 -1.71 -10.83 -13.62
CA TRP A 525 -2.42 -10.56 -12.35
C TRP A 525 -1.71 -9.55 -11.45
N THR A 526 -0.51 -9.09 -11.81
CA THR A 526 0.22 -8.09 -11.03
C THR A 526 -0.14 -6.66 -11.48
N PRO A 527 -0.23 -5.69 -10.56
CA PRO A 527 -0.43 -4.29 -10.92
C PRO A 527 0.65 -3.84 -11.91
N PRO A 528 0.32 -3.04 -12.94
CA PRO A 528 1.31 -2.64 -13.94
C PRO A 528 2.50 -1.83 -13.37
N GLN A 529 2.30 -1.16 -12.24
CA GLN A 529 3.39 -0.55 -11.46
C GLN A 529 4.45 -1.58 -11.07
N ASP A 530 4.00 -2.74 -10.62
CA ASP A 530 4.87 -3.83 -10.24
C ASP A 530 5.44 -4.53 -11.47
N LEU A 531 4.71 -4.63 -12.59
CA LEU A 531 5.29 -5.10 -13.87
C LEU A 531 6.52 -4.28 -14.29
N LEU A 532 6.48 -2.95 -14.10
CA LEU A 532 7.62 -2.09 -14.36
C LEU A 532 8.79 -2.34 -13.39
N LYS A 533 8.51 -2.75 -12.15
CA LYS A 533 9.53 -3.23 -11.20
C LYS A 533 10.05 -4.62 -11.59
N TRP A 534 9.19 -5.54 -12.03
CA TRP A 534 9.57 -6.88 -12.52
C TRP A 534 10.50 -6.82 -13.74
N CYS A 535 10.33 -5.83 -14.62
CA CYS A 535 11.28 -5.53 -15.70
C CYS A 535 12.71 -5.23 -15.21
N GLN A 536 12.86 -4.83 -13.95
CA GLN A 536 14.15 -4.50 -13.33
C GLN A 536 14.73 -5.70 -12.56
N VAL A 537 13.93 -6.74 -12.27
CA VAL A 537 14.35 -7.92 -11.48
C VAL A 537 15.31 -8.81 -12.25
N CYS A 538 14.96 -9.24 -13.47
CA CYS A 538 15.87 -10.03 -14.29
C CYS A 538 15.63 -9.87 -15.80
N ARG A 539 16.64 -10.25 -16.61
CA ARG A 539 16.57 -10.16 -18.08
C ARG A 539 15.49 -11.06 -18.69
N LEU A 540 15.22 -12.22 -18.09
CA LEU A 540 14.21 -13.15 -18.59
C LEU A 540 12.80 -12.57 -18.42
N LEU A 541 12.48 -12.04 -17.23
CA LEU A 541 11.20 -11.38 -16.97
C LEU A 541 11.07 -10.08 -17.76
N LYS A 542 12.14 -9.27 -17.85
CA LYS A 542 12.18 -8.10 -18.75
C LYS A 542 11.88 -8.48 -20.20
N ARG A 543 12.45 -9.60 -20.67
CA ARG A 543 12.18 -10.13 -22.01
C ARG A 543 10.74 -10.62 -22.13
N PHE A 544 10.23 -11.41 -21.19
CA PHE A 544 8.84 -11.88 -21.21
C PHE A 544 7.83 -10.73 -21.17
N ILE A 545 8.07 -9.72 -20.35
CA ILE A 545 7.25 -8.52 -20.28
C ILE A 545 7.37 -7.72 -21.59
N GLY A 546 8.58 -7.57 -22.14
CA GLY A 546 8.83 -6.85 -23.39
C GLY A 546 8.28 -7.53 -24.65
N GLU A 547 8.33 -8.87 -24.71
CA GLU A 547 7.85 -9.68 -25.83
C GLU A 547 6.35 -10.03 -25.70
N SER A 548 5.80 -10.06 -24.48
CA SER A 548 4.38 -10.33 -24.26
C SER A 548 3.55 -9.11 -24.59
N VAL A 549 2.80 -9.22 -25.68
CA VAL A 549 1.87 -8.21 -26.15
C VAL A 549 0.76 -7.90 -25.12
N GLU A 550 0.32 -8.91 -24.36
CA GLU A 550 -0.65 -8.76 -23.28
C GLU A 550 -0.09 -7.89 -22.15
N LEU A 551 1.12 -8.19 -21.67
CA LEU A 551 1.75 -7.43 -20.58
C LEU A 551 2.12 -6.01 -21.03
N GLN A 552 2.58 -5.85 -22.27
CA GLN A 552 2.78 -4.53 -22.87
C GLN A 552 1.47 -3.74 -22.92
N TYR A 553 0.36 -4.38 -23.30
CA TYR A 553 -0.95 -3.73 -23.29
C TYR A 553 -1.36 -3.26 -21.88
N LEU A 554 -1.17 -4.08 -20.84
CA LEU A 554 -1.42 -3.69 -19.44
C LEU A 554 -0.57 -2.48 -19.00
N ILE A 555 0.72 -2.47 -19.37
CA ILE A 555 1.64 -1.36 -19.07
C ILE A 555 1.18 -0.08 -19.80
N GLU A 556 0.80 -0.20 -21.07
CA GLU A 556 0.33 0.94 -21.84
C GLU A 556 -0.96 1.52 -21.25
N LEU A 557 -1.92 0.69 -20.85
CA LEU A 557 -3.13 1.14 -20.15
C LEU A 557 -2.78 1.95 -18.90
N TYR A 558 -1.96 1.37 -18.02
CA TYR A 558 -1.54 2.03 -16.79
C TYR A 558 -0.85 3.37 -17.04
N SER A 559 -0.04 3.44 -18.07
CA SER A 559 0.72 4.65 -18.40
C SER A 559 -0.12 5.85 -18.81
N PHE A 560 -1.41 5.63 -19.06
CA PHE A 560 -2.40 6.64 -19.44
C PHE A 560 -3.60 6.67 -18.50
N GLY A 561 -3.47 6.03 -17.33
CA GLY A 561 -4.47 5.99 -16.30
C GLY A 561 -5.68 5.08 -16.56
N TYR A 562 -5.52 4.09 -17.45
CA TYR A 562 -6.54 3.09 -17.77
C TYR A 562 -6.27 1.73 -17.11
N VAL A 563 -7.31 0.91 -17.04
CA VAL A 563 -7.28 -0.48 -16.55
C VAL A 563 -7.95 -1.43 -17.56
N PRO A 564 -7.67 -2.73 -17.50
CA PRO A 564 -8.41 -3.71 -18.27
C PRO A 564 -9.91 -3.60 -17.99
N PRO A 565 -10.76 -3.64 -19.03
CA PRO A 565 -12.17 -3.40 -18.84
C PRO A 565 -12.87 -4.59 -18.21
N SER A 566 -13.97 -4.33 -17.49
CA SER A 566 -14.77 -5.39 -16.86
C SER A 566 -15.40 -6.33 -17.89
N ASN A 567 -15.74 -5.81 -19.08
CA ASN A 567 -16.15 -6.58 -20.25
C ASN A 567 -15.21 -6.32 -21.44
N PRO A 568 -14.16 -7.13 -21.65
CA PRO A 568 -13.19 -6.88 -22.71
C PRO A 568 -13.67 -7.33 -24.09
N ARG A 569 -13.31 -6.56 -25.13
CA ARG A 569 -13.41 -6.93 -26.55
C ARG A 569 -12.70 -8.25 -26.83
N ARG A 570 -13.45 -9.35 -26.94
CA ARG A 570 -12.90 -10.69 -27.25
C ARG A 570 -12.75 -10.92 -28.77
N ASP A 571 -13.37 -10.06 -29.58
CA ASP A 571 -13.27 -10.00 -31.03
C ASP A 571 -11.90 -9.50 -31.53
N ILE A 572 -11.12 -8.84 -30.67
CA ILE A 572 -9.80 -8.30 -31.00
C ILE A 572 -8.69 -9.02 -30.23
N LEU A 573 -7.61 -9.38 -30.94
CA LEU A 573 -6.40 -9.97 -30.34
C LEU A 573 -5.54 -8.91 -29.63
N TYR A 574 -4.78 -9.30 -28.60
CA TYR A 574 -3.93 -8.38 -27.84
C TYR A 574 -2.97 -7.53 -28.69
N HIS A 575 -2.51 -8.04 -29.83
CA HIS A 575 -1.68 -7.28 -30.78
C HIS A 575 -2.39 -6.04 -31.30
N ASP A 576 -3.62 -6.22 -31.78
CA ASP A 576 -4.43 -5.13 -32.26
C ASP A 576 -4.88 -4.23 -31.11
N LYS A 577 -5.18 -4.78 -29.91
CA LYS A 577 -5.48 -3.97 -28.72
C LYS A 577 -4.32 -3.04 -28.35
N LEU A 578 -3.09 -3.57 -28.31
CA LEU A 578 -1.88 -2.80 -28.01
C LEU A 578 -1.65 -1.71 -29.05
N ARG A 579 -1.80 -2.03 -30.35
CA ARG A 579 -1.69 -1.04 -31.42
C ARG A 579 -2.71 0.09 -31.24
N LEU A 580 -3.99 -0.24 -31.05
CA LEU A 580 -5.07 0.73 -30.91
C LEU A 580 -4.89 1.61 -29.66
N VAL A 581 -4.45 1.04 -28.53
CA VAL A 581 -4.13 1.82 -27.31
C VAL A 581 -2.96 2.76 -27.53
N LYS A 582 -1.88 2.31 -28.20
CA LYS A 582 -0.73 3.18 -28.51
C LYS A 582 -1.10 4.31 -29.46
N GLU A 583 -1.90 4.03 -30.47
CA GLU A 583 -2.44 5.05 -31.38
C GLU A 583 -3.31 6.05 -30.61
N HIS A 584 -4.14 5.56 -29.67
CA HIS A 584 -4.99 6.38 -28.81
C HIS A 584 -4.17 7.34 -27.96
N GLN A 585 -3.16 6.83 -27.26
CA GLN A 585 -2.25 7.68 -26.50
C GLN A 585 -1.51 8.68 -27.38
N LYS A 586 -1.04 8.26 -28.56
CA LYS A 586 -0.33 9.15 -29.49
C LYS A 586 -1.21 10.32 -29.93
N ARG A 587 -2.50 10.07 -30.20
CA ARG A 587 -3.47 11.11 -30.57
C ARG A 587 -3.75 12.08 -29.44
N TRP A 588 -3.89 11.58 -28.20
CA TRP A 588 -4.03 12.44 -27.03
C TRP A 588 -2.75 13.26 -26.72
N LYS A 589 -1.58 12.79 -27.14
CA LYS A 589 -0.29 13.51 -27.00
C LYS A 589 -0.02 14.54 -28.10
N SER A 590 -0.65 14.42 -29.26
CA SER A 590 -0.38 15.34 -30.37
C SER A 590 -1.35 16.51 -30.38
N THR A 591 -0.84 17.70 -30.71
CA THR A 591 -1.62 18.91 -31.01
C THR A 591 -2.34 18.84 -32.35
N SER A 592 -1.94 17.92 -33.23
CA SER A 592 -2.62 17.65 -34.49
C SER A 592 -3.85 16.76 -34.25
N TRP A 593 -5.04 17.34 -34.44
CA TRP A 593 -6.29 16.57 -34.40
C TRP A 593 -6.28 15.58 -35.56
N THR A 594 -6.57 14.31 -35.26
CA THR A 594 -6.58 13.28 -36.31
C THR A 594 -7.83 13.34 -37.16
N GLN A 595 -8.97 13.71 -36.57
CA GLN A 595 -10.24 13.85 -37.26
C GLN A 595 -11.18 14.80 -36.52
N VAL A 596 -11.70 15.81 -37.22
CA VAL A 596 -12.80 16.66 -36.74
C VAL A 596 -14.01 16.35 -37.61
N ASP A 597 -14.97 15.62 -37.04
CA ASP A 597 -16.22 15.30 -37.73
C ASP A 597 -17.31 16.28 -37.34
N THR A 598 -18.19 16.59 -38.28
CA THR A 598 -19.39 17.39 -38.01
C THR A 598 -20.61 16.55 -38.33
N TYR A 599 -21.40 16.23 -37.31
CA TYR A 599 -22.64 15.48 -37.47
C TYR A 599 -23.84 16.43 -37.37
N PRO A 600 -24.76 16.42 -38.35
CA PRO A 600 -25.94 17.27 -38.31
C PRO A 600 -26.90 16.80 -37.21
N LEU A 601 -27.32 17.71 -36.34
CA LEU A 601 -28.40 17.47 -35.39
C LEU A 601 -29.75 17.70 -36.07
N LYS A 602 -30.76 16.92 -35.70
CA LYS A 602 -32.13 17.18 -36.15
C LYS A 602 -32.55 18.59 -35.76
N LYS A 603 -33.21 19.28 -36.70
CA LYS A 603 -33.64 20.67 -36.50
C LYS A 603 -34.57 20.77 -35.30
N ARG A 604 -34.20 21.62 -34.35
CA ARG A 604 -35.06 22.02 -33.24
C ARG A 604 -36.30 22.68 -33.82
N ASN A 605 -37.48 22.25 -33.38
CA ASN A 605 -38.71 22.95 -33.69
C ASN A 605 -38.65 24.37 -33.08
N PRO A 606 -38.91 25.46 -33.83
CA PRO A 606 -38.96 26.80 -33.29
C PRO A 606 -39.91 26.97 -32.09
N SER A 607 -40.97 26.15 -32.02
CA SER A 607 -41.90 26.14 -30.88
C SER A 607 -41.44 25.28 -29.70
N SER A 608 -40.31 24.57 -29.81
CA SER A 608 -39.79 23.71 -28.74
C SER A 608 -39.11 24.54 -27.67
N THR A 609 -39.72 24.59 -26.49
CA THR A 609 -39.23 25.30 -25.30
C THR A 609 -38.29 24.45 -24.45
N SER A 610 -38.24 23.13 -24.67
CA SER A 610 -37.32 22.24 -23.93
C SER A 610 -35.88 22.37 -24.43
N SER A 611 -34.93 22.25 -23.49
CA SER A 611 -33.49 22.31 -23.71
C SER A 611 -32.71 21.24 -22.92
N THR A 612 -33.38 20.17 -22.47
CA THR A 612 -32.71 19.07 -21.73
C THR A 612 -31.77 18.32 -22.66
N TYR A 613 -30.57 18.02 -22.20
CA TYR A 613 -29.62 17.18 -22.91
C TYR A 613 -28.81 16.37 -21.89
N ASP A 614 -28.21 15.28 -22.34
CA ASP A 614 -27.26 14.50 -21.56
C ASP A 614 -26.19 13.94 -22.51
N PHE A 615 -24.98 13.75 -21.99
CA PHE A 615 -23.88 13.11 -22.70
C PHE A 615 -23.11 12.18 -21.78
N TYR A 616 -23.13 10.90 -22.11
CA TYR A 616 -22.42 9.90 -21.33
C TYR A 616 -22.03 8.73 -22.23
N GLY A 617 -20.83 8.17 -22.03
CA GLY A 617 -20.37 6.96 -22.73
C GLY A 617 -20.47 7.02 -24.26
N GLY A 618 -20.16 8.17 -24.87
CA GLY A 618 -20.20 8.36 -26.32
C GLY A 618 -21.61 8.49 -26.91
N VAL A 619 -22.64 8.69 -26.10
CA VAL A 619 -24.01 8.97 -26.56
C VAL A 619 -24.38 10.39 -26.16
N TYR A 620 -24.78 11.22 -27.14
CA TYR A 620 -25.43 12.51 -26.91
C TYR A 620 -26.93 12.36 -27.08
N ALA A 621 -27.71 12.82 -26.11
CA ALA A 621 -29.16 12.83 -26.16
C ALA A 621 -29.70 14.25 -26.02
N GLN A 622 -30.69 14.58 -26.85
CA GLN A 622 -31.31 15.91 -26.88
C GLN A 622 -32.83 15.78 -26.81
N GLY A 623 -33.43 16.45 -25.83
CA GLY A 623 -34.86 16.46 -25.59
C GLY A 623 -35.57 17.62 -26.29
N PHE A 624 -36.77 17.37 -26.79
CA PHE A 624 -37.65 18.35 -27.42
C PHE A 624 -39.07 18.25 -26.88
N SER A 625 -39.78 19.37 -26.81
CA SER A 625 -41.23 19.36 -26.56
C SER A 625 -42.00 19.12 -27.87
N LEU A 626 -43.17 18.49 -27.75
CA LEU A 626 -44.07 18.28 -28.89
C LEU A 626 -45.02 19.47 -29.08
N PRO A 627 -45.32 19.89 -30.33
CA PRO A 627 -46.24 21.00 -30.59
C PRO A 627 -47.62 20.76 -29.99
N GLY A 628 -48.10 21.72 -29.19
CA GLY A 628 -49.45 21.67 -28.59
C GLY A 628 -49.60 20.74 -27.38
N VAL A 629 -48.52 20.09 -26.93
CA VAL A 629 -48.54 19.08 -25.84
C VAL A 629 -47.85 19.59 -24.56
N GLY A 630 -47.41 20.85 -24.53
CA GLY A 630 -46.80 21.50 -23.36
C GLY A 630 -45.34 21.91 -23.56
N GLU A 631 -44.67 22.27 -22.46
CA GLU A 631 -43.30 22.82 -22.48
C GLU A 631 -42.19 21.80 -22.17
N HIS A 632 -42.56 20.59 -21.76
CA HIS A 632 -41.66 19.54 -21.26
C HIS A 632 -41.13 18.62 -22.36
N THR A 633 -40.05 17.89 -22.07
CA THR A 633 -39.45 16.95 -23.01
C THR A 633 -40.38 15.78 -23.23
N ARG A 634 -40.70 15.52 -24.50
CA ARG A 634 -41.55 14.40 -24.89
C ARG A 634 -41.04 13.67 -26.12
N ARG A 635 -40.12 14.27 -26.87
CA ARG A 635 -39.32 13.61 -27.88
C ARG A 635 -37.85 13.60 -27.44
N LEU A 636 -37.15 12.51 -27.73
CA LEU A 636 -35.72 12.37 -27.45
C LEU A 636 -34.99 11.92 -28.72
N ASP A 637 -33.99 12.69 -29.15
CA ASP A 637 -33.10 12.34 -30.26
C ASP A 637 -31.74 11.92 -29.69
N LEU A 638 -31.23 10.77 -30.10
CA LEU A 638 -30.01 10.17 -29.59
C LEU A 638 -28.99 9.95 -30.71
N TYR A 639 -27.74 10.24 -30.39
CA TYR A 639 -26.60 10.23 -31.30
C TYR A 639 -25.44 9.51 -30.61
N ARG A 640 -25.17 8.28 -31.04
CA ARG A 640 -24.00 7.52 -30.59
C ARG A 640 -22.83 7.80 -31.53
N LEU A 641 -21.73 8.28 -30.97
CA LEU A 641 -20.48 8.53 -31.66
C LEU A 641 -19.81 7.21 -32.08
N PRO A 642 -19.05 7.20 -33.19
CA PRO A 642 -18.13 6.09 -33.46
C PRO A 642 -17.17 5.90 -32.29
N SER A 643 -16.81 4.68 -31.95
CA SER A 643 -15.87 4.41 -30.86
C SER A 643 -14.97 3.24 -31.23
N VAL A 644 -13.66 3.45 -31.17
CA VAL A 644 -12.68 2.39 -31.37
C VAL A 644 -12.61 1.53 -30.11
N ASN A 645 -12.72 2.13 -28.92
CA ASN A 645 -12.80 1.45 -27.64
C ASN A 645 -13.95 0.41 -27.63
N ARG A 646 -15.16 0.83 -28.01
CA ARG A 646 -16.37 0.01 -28.00
C ARG A 646 -16.62 -0.76 -29.30
N GLY A 647 -15.93 -0.40 -30.39
CA GLY A 647 -16.11 -1.02 -31.70
C GLY A 647 -17.47 -0.68 -32.32
N THR A 648 -18.06 0.45 -31.93
CA THR A 648 -19.39 0.86 -32.38
C THR A 648 -19.30 1.90 -33.47
N PRO A 649 -20.13 1.82 -34.52
CA PRO A 649 -20.24 2.88 -35.51
C PRO A 649 -21.14 4.02 -35.01
N TRP A 650 -21.07 5.14 -35.72
CA TRP A 650 -22.06 6.20 -35.65
C TRP A 650 -23.47 5.61 -35.77
N LYS A 651 -24.37 5.99 -34.86
CA LYS A 651 -25.78 5.59 -34.90
C LYS A 651 -26.65 6.74 -34.41
N GLN A 652 -27.72 7.01 -35.13
CA GLN A 652 -28.74 7.97 -34.75
C GLN A 652 -30.09 7.27 -34.64
N TRP A 653 -30.85 7.57 -33.59
CA TRP A 653 -32.24 7.12 -33.43
C TRP A 653 -33.04 8.15 -32.63
N SER A 654 -34.36 8.02 -32.65
CA SER A 654 -35.26 8.95 -31.97
C SER A 654 -36.44 8.22 -31.36
N PHE A 655 -36.90 8.72 -30.22
CA PHE A 655 -38.20 8.44 -29.66
C PHE A 655 -39.10 9.63 -29.97
N GLU A 656 -39.92 9.52 -31.01
CA GLU A 656 -40.78 10.61 -31.49
C GLU A 656 -41.84 11.03 -30.45
N ASP A 657 -42.29 10.09 -29.63
CA ASP A 657 -43.09 10.37 -28.42
C ASP A 657 -42.69 9.39 -27.30
N LEU A 658 -42.27 9.92 -26.16
CA LEU A 658 -41.95 9.17 -24.94
C LEU A 658 -43.23 8.71 -24.21
N GLY A 659 -44.37 9.31 -24.52
CA GLY A 659 -45.66 9.05 -23.88
C GLY A 659 -45.80 9.63 -22.47
N VAL A 660 -44.80 10.38 -22.00
CA VAL A 660 -44.73 11.01 -20.67
C VAL A 660 -44.10 12.40 -20.80
N ASP A 661 -44.53 13.33 -19.95
CA ASP A 661 -44.00 14.70 -19.95
C ASP A 661 -42.76 14.78 -19.05
N VAL A 662 -41.60 14.60 -19.68
CA VAL A 662 -40.30 14.49 -19.00
C VAL A 662 -39.78 15.85 -18.61
N ARG A 663 -39.56 16.03 -17.31
CA ARG A 663 -38.98 17.23 -16.72
C ARG A 663 -37.47 17.25 -16.89
N ASP A 664 -36.83 16.11 -16.66
CA ASP A 664 -35.40 15.89 -16.81
C ASP A 664 -35.09 14.39 -17.03
N PHE A 665 -33.91 14.06 -17.55
CA PHE A 665 -33.51 12.67 -17.78
C PHE A 665 -32.01 12.47 -17.58
N VAL A 666 -31.63 11.22 -17.33
CA VAL A 666 -30.23 10.77 -17.34
C VAL A 666 -30.14 9.42 -18.02
N MET A 667 -29.00 9.12 -18.64
CA MET A 667 -28.75 7.82 -19.28
C MET A 667 -27.47 7.16 -18.80
N GLN A 668 -27.46 5.82 -18.85
CA GLN A 668 -26.27 5.01 -18.66
C GLN A 668 -26.20 3.97 -19.77
N PRO A 669 -25.55 4.29 -20.91
CA PRO A 669 -25.50 3.42 -22.08
C PRO A 669 -24.89 2.04 -21.80
N ASP A 670 -23.98 1.92 -20.82
CA ASP A 670 -23.37 0.64 -20.44
C ASP A 670 -24.38 -0.35 -19.84
N TYR A 671 -25.53 0.13 -19.37
CA TYR A 671 -26.63 -0.71 -18.86
C TYR A 671 -27.85 -0.69 -19.79
N ASP A 672 -27.77 -0.08 -20.98
CA ASP A 672 -28.95 0.25 -21.80
C ASP A 672 -30.04 0.97 -20.98
N LEU A 673 -29.67 1.81 -20.01
CA LEU A 673 -30.59 2.44 -19.07
C LEU A 673 -30.89 3.90 -19.45
N LEU A 674 -32.18 4.23 -19.50
CA LEU A 674 -32.74 5.57 -19.64
C LEU A 674 -33.69 5.84 -18.47
N VAL A 675 -33.37 6.87 -17.68
CA VAL A 675 -34.17 7.29 -16.53
C VAL A 675 -34.89 8.59 -16.88
N LEU A 676 -36.22 8.58 -16.83
CA LEU A 676 -37.04 9.75 -17.14
C LEU A 676 -37.74 10.24 -15.86
N LEU A 677 -37.59 11.51 -15.52
CA LEU A 677 -38.29 12.13 -14.40
C LEU A 677 -39.53 12.88 -14.88
N GLU A 678 -40.71 12.39 -14.52
CA GLU A 678 -42.01 13.01 -14.80
C GLU A 678 -42.53 13.74 -13.55
N LEU A 679 -43.07 14.95 -13.74
CA LEU A 679 -43.80 15.68 -12.70
C LEU A 679 -45.31 15.48 -12.93
N ASN A 680 -45.95 14.60 -12.15
CA ASN A 680 -47.35 14.22 -12.35
C ASN A 680 -48.33 15.31 -11.92
N LYS A 681 -48.13 15.84 -10.70
CA LYS A 681 -49.04 16.82 -10.10
C LYS A 681 -48.34 17.60 -8.98
N SER A 682 -48.78 18.83 -8.82
CA SER A 682 -48.43 19.71 -7.69
C SER A 682 -49.69 20.01 -6.91
N LEU A 683 -49.76 19.58 -5.66
CA LEU A 683 -50.93 19.78 -4.80
C LEU A 683 -50.63 20.79 -3.70
N PRO A 684 -51.55 21.72 -3.37
CA PRO A 684 -51.41 22.60 -2.22
C PRO A 684 -51.29 21.79 -0.91
N CYS A 685 -50.37 22.17 -0.03
CA CYS A 685 -50.32 21.73 1.35
C CYS A 685 -50.47 22.91 2.33
N PRO A 686 -50.98 22.66 3.56
CA PRO A 686 -51.13 23.70 4.57
C PRO A 686 -49.76 24.26 4.95
N ASN A 687 -49.59 25.58 4.86
CA ASN A 687 -48.36 26.26 5.25
C ASN A 687 -48.13 26.09 6.78
N PRO A 688 -47.10 25.34 7.22
CA PRO A 688 -46.84 25.11 8.63
C PRO A 688 -46.33 26.38 9.35
N ASP A 689 -45.78 27.35 8.61
CA ASP A 689 -45.13 28.55 9.16
C ASP A 689 -46.04 29.79 9.17
N GLY A 690 -47.26 29.72 8.62
CA GLY A 690 -48.25 30.80 8.66
C GLY A 690 -47.84 32.11 7.96
N ILE A 691 -46.71 32.12 7.24
CA ILE A 691 -46.19 33.30 6.53
C ILE A 691 -47.11 33.63 5.34
N GLU A 692 -47.55 34.89 5.21
CA GLU A 692 -48.42 35.34 4.11
C GLU A 692 -47.75 35.09 2.73
N GLY A 693 -48.35 34.19 1.94
CA GLY A 693 -47.85 33.80 0.62
C GLY A 693 -48.63 32.67 -0.04
N ALA A 694 -48.35 32.39 -1.32
CA ALA A 694 -48.91 31.25 -2.04
C ALA A 694 -48.70 29.93 -1.27
N PRO A 695 -49.67 28.99 -1.27
CA PRO A 695 -49.58 27.76 -0.49
C PRO A 695 -48.37 26.92 -0.90
N ASP A 696 -47.78 26.25 0.06
CA ASP A 696 -46.76 25.22 -0.14
C ASP A 696 -47.28 24.17 -1.12
N LEU A 697 -46.43 23.64 -2.00
CA LEU A 697 -46.83 22.60 -2.94
C LEU A 697 -46.10 21.30 -2.61
N ILE A 698 -46.82 20.18 -2.59
CA ILE A 698 -46.22 18.86 -2.67
C ILE A 698 -46.18 18.47 -4.14
N GLN A 699 -44.97 18.30 -4.67
CA GLN A 699 -44.73 17.80 -6.02
C GLN A 699 -44.63 16.28 -5.99
N TYR A 700 -45.36 15.63 -6.89
CA TYR A 700 -45.36 14.17 -7.06
C TYR A 700 -44.63 13.82 -8.34
N PHE A 701 -43.53 13.09 -8.20
CA PHE A 701 -42.68 12.64 -9.28
C PHE A 701 -42.88 11.16 -9.57
N THR A 702 -42.77 10.79 -10.84
CA THR A 702 -42.58 9.41 -11.28
C THR A 702 -41.28 9.30 -12.05
N ILE A 703 -40.42 8.40 -11.60
CA ILE A 703 -39.15 8.07 -12.22
C ILE A 703 -39.39 6.82 -13.06
N HIS A 704 -39.33 6.94 -14.38
CA HIS A 704 -39.49 5.82 -15.31
C HIS A 704 -38.13 5.21 -15.63
N LEU A 705 -38.02 3.89 -15.52
CA LEU A 705 -36.81 3.11 -15.80
C LEU A 705 -37.03 2.36 -17.12
N ARG A 706 -36.38 2.83 -18.19
CA ARG A 706 -36.59 2.33 -19.55
C ARG A 706 -35.27 1.93 -20.20
N THR A 707 -35.37 1.14 -21.26
CA THR A 707 -34.23 0.80 -22.11
C THR A 707 -33.83 2.01 -22.97
N LEU A 708 -32.55 2.34 -23.06
CA LEU A 708 -32.04 3.43 -23.90
C LEU A 708 -32.19 3.13 -25.40
N GLY A 709 -32.10 1.87 -25.79
CA GLY A 709 -32.20 1.43 -27.18
C GLY A 709 -33.63 1.35 -27.72
N THR A 710 -34.62 1.03 -26.88
CA THR A 710 -36.00 0.73 -27.33
C THR A 710 -37.12 1.49 -26.62
N ASN A 711 -36.81 2.29 -25.59
CA ASN A 711 -37.78 3.00 -24.75
C ASN A 711 -38.87 2.08 -24.13
N GLN A 712 -38.57 0.79 -23.94
CA GLN A 712 -39.43 -0.16 -23.24
C GLN A 712 -39.09 -0.21 -21.73
N PRO A 713 -39.97 -0.72 -20.86
CA PRO A 713 -39.63 -1.02 -19.47
C PRO A 713 -38.31 -1.77 -19.35
N HIS A 714 -37.40 -1.31 -18.48
CA HIS A 714 -36.08 -1.91 -18.37
C HIS A 714 -36.16 -3.34 -17.79
N PRO A 715 -35.56 -4.36 -18.42
CA PRO A 715 -35.72 -5.76 -18.01
C PRO A 715 -35.17 -6.07 -16.60
N ASP A 716 -34.10 -5.39 -16.18
CA ASP A 716 -33.53 -5.55 -14.84
C ASP A 716 -34.29 -4.78 -13.74
N ALA A 717 -35.22 -3.91 -14.11
CA ALA A 717 -36.04 -3.18 -13.15
C ALA A 717 -37.27 -4.01 -12.79
N THR A 718 -37.29 -4.58 -11.59
CA THR A 718 -38.45 -5.29 -11.03
C THR A 718 -39.70 -4.41 -11.04
N ARG A 719 -39.50 -3.10 -10.82
CA ARG A 719 -40.53 -2.07 -10.91
C ARG A 719 -40.10 -1.06 -11.98
N PRO A 720 -40.82 -0.92 -13.09
CA PRO A 720 -40.44 -0.02 -14.17
C PRO A 720 -40.62 1.46 -13.82
N THR A 721 -41.23 1.76 -12.67
CA THR A 721 -41.45 3.11 -12.18
C THR A 721 -41.22 3.20 -10.67
N ILE A 722 -40.59 4.27 -10.22
CA ILE A 722 -40.45 4.65 -8.81
C ILE A 722 -41.24 5.95 -8.58
N THR A 723 -42.11 5.96 -7.57
CA THR A 723 -42.92 7.14 -7.21
C THR A 723 -42.30 7.84 -6.01
N TYR A 724 -42.15 9.16 -6.09
CA TYR A 724 -41.60 9.96 -5.00
C TYR A 724 -42.35 11.28 -4.87
N ASN A 725 -42.44 11.83 -3.66
CA ASN A 725 -42.99 13.17 -3.46
C ASN A 725 -42.08 14.01 -2.55
N THR A 726 -42.10 15.31 -2.78
CA THR A 726 -41.33 16.26 -1.97
C THR A 726 -42.02 17.63 -1.93
N PRO A 727 -41.94 18.37 -0.82
CA PRO A 727 -42.36 19.77 -0.77
C PRO A 727 -41.58 20.64 -1.76
N SER A 728 -42.18 21.73 -2.22
CA SER A 728 -41.62 22.75 -3.11
C SER A 728 -42.31 24.11 -2.88
N TYR A 729 -41.57 25.22 -2.83
CA TYR A 729 -42.12 26.56 -2.67
C TYR A 729 -41.71 27.51 -3.81
N ARG A 730 -42.72 28.11 -4.47
CA ARG A 730 -42.67 29.24 -5.45
C ARG A 730 -41.83 29.07 -6.74
N ARG A 731 -41.89 30.13 -7.59
CA ARG A 731 -42.03 30.20 -9.07
C ARG A 731 -40.84 29.81 -9.96
N SER A 732 -39.70 29.37 -9.43
CA SER A 732 -38.57 28.92 -10.27
C SER A 732 -38.75 27.44 -10.66
N ARG A 733 -38.37 27.10 -11.89
CA ARG A 733 -38.39 25.72 -12.38
C ARG A 733 -37.45 24.88 -11.49
N PRO A 734 -37.91 23.78 -10.85
CA PRO A 734 -37.03 22.96 -10.01
C PRO A 734 -35.89 22.40 -10.86
N SER A 735 -34.68 22.39 -10.27
CA SER A 735 -33.48 21.77 -10.83
C SER A 735 -33.25 20.41 -10.16
N PHE A 736 -32.64 19.51 -10.93
CA PHE A 736 -32.36 18.14 -10.54
C PHE A 736 -30.92 17.83 -10.91
N TYR A 737 -30.30 16.94 -10.16
CA TYR A 737 -28.98 16.41 -10.49
C TYR A 737 -28.96 14.91 -10.22
N PHE A 738 -28.48 14.14 -11.19
CA PHE A 738 -28.50 12.68 -11.17
C PHE A 738 -27.09 12.12 -11.12
N GLN A 739 -26.93 10.97 -10.48
CA GLN A 739 -25.76 10.11 -10.70
C GLN A 739 -26.15 8.64 -10.57
N ILE A 740 -25.62 7.81 -11.46
CA ILE A 740 -25.87 6.36 -11.46
C ILE A 740 -24.55 5.64 -11.16
N VAL A 741 -24.54 4.78 -10.14
CA VAL A 741 -23.40 3.93 -9.77
C VAL A 741 -23.91 2.50 -9.62
N GLY A 742 -23.64 1.67 -10.62
CA GLY A 742 -24.18 0.31 -10.68
C GLY A 742 -25.71 0.30 -10.53
N ARG A 743 -26.23 -0.39 -9.51
CA ARG A 743 -27.66 -0.46 -9.18
C ARG A 743 -28.20 0.77 -8.44
N TYR A 744 -27.35 1.71 -8.04
CA TYR A 744 -27.78 2.91 -7.33
C TYR A 744 -28.10 4.06 -8.27
N LEU A 745 -29.31 4.61 -8.12
CA LEU A 745 -29.76 5.85 -8.74
C LEU A 745 -29.89 6.91 -7.65
N ALA A 746 -29.05 7.94 -7.71
CA ALA A 746 -29.13 9.08 -6.81
C ALA A 746 -29.70 10.31 -7.52
N LEU A 747 -30.60 11.01 -6.83
CA LEU A 747 -31.27 12.21 -7.33
C LEU A 747 -31.30 13.29 -6.25
N GLN A 748 -30.69 14.43 -6.58
CA GLN A 748 -30.82 15.65 -5.80
C GLN A 748 -32.00 16.47 -6.29
N PHE A 749 -32.81 16.94 -5.33
CA PHE A 749 -33.93 17.85 -5.54
C PHE A 749 -33.57 19.20 -4.94
N LEU A 750 -33.65 20.27 -5.73
CA LEU A 750 -33.63 21.63 -5.19
C LEU A 750 -35.03 22.00 -4.67
N ILE A 751 -35.12 22.29 -3.39
CA ILE A 751 -36.32 22.68 -2.65
C ILE A 751 -36.17 24.15 -2.24
N SER A 752 -36.70 25.07 -3.04
CA SER A 752 -36.81 26.48 -2.63
C SER A 752 -37.90 26.63 -1.56
N ASN A 753 -37.65 27.38 -0.47
CA ASN A 753 -38.65 27.83 0.52
C ASN A 753 -38.74 29.38 0.56
N ALA A 754 -39.71 29.96 1.29
CA ALA A 754 -39.94 31.40 1.32
C ALA A 754 -38.78 32.25 1.90
N SER A 755 -37.84 31.63 2.62
CA SER A 755 -36.74 32.30 3.34
C SER A 755 -35.34 31.72 3.07
N SER A 756 -35.23 30.59 2.36
CA SER A 756 -33.98 29.86 2.07
C SER A 756 -34.21 28.79 1.00
N GLU A 757 -33.23 28.53 0.15
CA GLU A 757 -33.26 27.32 -0.68
C GLU A 757 -32.62 26.16 0.11
N ARG A 758 -33.07 24.92 -0.15
CA ARG A 758 -32.51 23.71 0.42
C ARG A 758 -32.31 22.64 -0.64
N SER A 759 -31.29 21.81 -0.50
CA SER A 759 -31.08 20.65 -1.37
C SER A 759 -31.41 19.38 -0.60
N LYS A 760 -32.03 18.39 -1.25
CA LYS A 760 -32.32 17.08 -0.68
C LYS A 760 -31.81 15.99 -1.61
N LEU A 761 -31.13 14.97 -1.07
CA LEU A 761 -30.66 13.82 -1.84
C LEU A 761 -31.42 12.55 -1.46
N ARG A 762 -31.81 11.76 -2.47
CA ARG A 762 -32.35 10.41 -2.32
C ARG A 762 -31.54 9.44 -3.16
N VAL A 763 -31.34 8.22 -2.64
CA VAL A 763 -30.68 7.12 -3.35
C VAL A 763 -31.59 5.91 -3.35
N TRP A 764 -31.89 5.39 -4.54
CA TRP A 764 -32.64 4.16 -4.74
C TRP A 764 -31.75 3.07 -5.33
N ASP A 765 -32.13 1.83 -5.08
CA ASP A 765 -31.75 0.73 -5.93
C ASP A 765 -32.75 0.65 -7.09
N TRP A 766 -32.33 1.02 -8.28
CA TRP A 766 -33.23 1.10 -9.44
C TRP A 766 -33.66 -0.29 -9.94
N THR A 767 -32.90 -1.35 -9.64
CA THR A 767 -33.25 -2.72 -10.06
C THR A 767 -34.41 -3.30 -9.24
N THR A 768 -34.54 -2.88 -7.98
CA THR A 768 -35.62 -3.33 -7.08
C THR A 768 -36.69 -2.26 -6.86
N GLY A 769 -36.37 -0.99 -7.10
CA GLY A 769 -37.20 0.18 -6.79
C GLY A 769 -37.30 0.48 -5.29
N LYS A 770 -36.36 -0.01 -4.47
CA LYS A 770 -36.32 0.23 -3.01
C LYS A 770 -35.48 1.47 -2.67
N ASP A 771 -35.92 2.24 -1.68
CA ASP A 771 -35.10 3.30 -1.07
C ASP A 771 -33.88 2.67 -0.38
N VAL A 772 -32.69 3.23 -0.61
CA VAL A 772 -31.43 2.78 -0.01
C VAL A 772 -31.03 3.74 1.11
N THR A 773 -30.94 5.03 0.81
CA THR A 773 -30.57 6.06 1.79
C THR A 773 -31.04 7.44 1.35
N TYR A 774 -30.86 8.44 2.22
CA TYR A 774 -31.18 9.83 1.95
C TYR A 774 -30.30 10.75 2.78
N ILE A 775 -30.22 12.02 2.37
CA ILE A 775 -29.63 13.09 3.17
C ILE A 775 -30.74 14.13 3.37
N GLU A 776 -31.06 14.46 4.63
CA GLU A 776 -32.10 15.44 4.94
C GLU A 776 -31.78 16.83 4.36
N PRO A 777 -32.79 17.69 4.11
CA PRO A 777 -32.58 18.98 3.47
C PRO A 777 -31.53 19.86 4.16
N TRP A 778 -30.45 20.21 3.45
CA TRP A 778 -29.45 21.16 3.93
C TRP A 778 -29.63 22.54 3.28
N ARG A 779 -29.26 23.62 4.00
CA ARG A 779 -29.32 25.00 3.45
C ARG A 779 -28.43 25.12 2.22
N THR A 780 -28.90 25.86 1.22
CA THR A 780 -28.22 25.98 -0.07
C THR A 780 -26.94 26.79 -0.04
N GLY A 781 -26.06 26.26 -0.87
CA GLY A 781 -24.74 26.73 -1.29
C GLY A 781 -24.04 25.64 -2.10
N ALA A 782 -24.77 24.58 -2.45
CA ALA A 782 -24.28 23.28 -2.90
C ALA A 782 -25.25 22.74 -3.94
N GLU A 783 -24.86 22.86 -5.20
CA GLU A 783 -25.77 22.67 -6.34
C GLU A 783 -25.70 21.27 -6.95
N SER A 784 -24.77 20.44 -6.49
CA SER A 784 -24.58 19.06 -6.94
C SER A 784 -23.91 18.20 -5.87
N PHE A 785 -23.82 16.90 -6.12
CA PHE A 785 -23.11 15.92 -5.31
C PHE A 785 -22.28 15.01 -6.21
N THR A 786 -21.41 14.19 -5.63
CA THR A 786 -20.81 13.08 -6.38
C THR A 786 -20.50 11.88 -5.49
N PHE A 787 -20.57 10.67 -6.05
CA PHE A 787 -20.10 9.46 -5.39
C PHE A 787 -18.57 9.38 -5.46
N LEU A 788 -17.94 9.19 -4.29
CA LEU A 788 -16.52 8.83 -4.19
C LEU A 788 -16.32 7.31 -4.27
N SER A 789 -17.33 6.55 -3.93
CA SER A 789 -17.42 5.10 -4.11
C SER A 789 -18.90 4.72 -4.08
N ASP A 790 -19.23 3.44 -4.24
CA ASP A 790 -20.60 2.96 -4.04
C ASP A 790 -21.04 2.91 -2.56
N ARG A 791 -20.24 3.47 -1.63
CA ARG A 791 -20.58 3.69 -0.21
C ARG A 791 -20.31 5.11 0.27
N LEU A 792 -19.73 5.98 -0.55
CA LEU A 792 -19.30 7.32 -0.14
C LEU A 792 -19.92 8.38 -1.06
N ILE A 793 -20.61 9.33 -0.46
CA ILE A 793 -21.22 10.48 -1.15
C ILE A 793 -20.55 11.75 -0.65
N LEU A 794 -20.02 12.56 -1.56
CA LEU A 794 -19.49 13.88 -1.26
C LEU A 794 -20.52 14.95 -1.63
N VAL A 795 -20.76 15.86 -0.70
CA VAL A 795 -21.69 16.98 -0.84
C VAL A 795 -20.95 18.26 -0.44
N PRO A 796 -20.78 19.23 -1.34
CA PRO A 796 -20.32 20.57 -0.96
C PRO A 796 -21.29 21.19 0.06
N TYR A 797 -20.79 22.04 0.94
CA TYR A 797 -21.59 22.61 2.01
C TYR A 797 -21.10 24.02 2.35
N LEU A 798 -22.01 24.97 2.52
CA LEU A 798 -21.70 26.32 3.03
C LEU A 798 -22.29 26.48 4.44
N GLN A 799 -21.41 26.66 5.42
CA GLN A 799 -21.77 26.89 6.82
C GLN A 799 -21.83 28.39 7.12
N VAL A 800 -22.93 28.89 7.67
CA VAL A 800 -23.04 30.30 8.11
C VAL A 800 -22.36 30.47 9.48
N MET A 801 -21.45 31.44 9.61
CA MET A 801 -20.62 31.63 10.80
C MET A 801 -21.10 32.74 11.76
N SER A 802 -21.79 33.80 11.30
CA SER A 802 -22.40 34.83 12.18
C SER A 802 -23.38 35.78 11.46
N GLN A 803 -24.31 36.37 12.23
CA GLN A 803 -25.04 37.60 11.91
C GLN A 803 -24.44 38.72 12.77
N SER A 804 -23.89 39.78 12.18
CA SER A 804 -23.42 40.94 12.96
C SER A 804 -24.60 41.80 13.40
N GLU A 805 -24.68 42.10 14.71
CA GLU A 805 -25.49 43.20 15.24
C GLU A 805 -24.85 44.53 14.80
N GLY A 806 -25.32 45.10 13.68
CA GLY A 806 -24.81 46.39 13.22
C GLY A 806 -25.07 46.73 11.76
N GLY A 807 -26.35 46.84 11.36
CA GLY A 807 -26.81 47.67 10.23
C GLY A 807 -26.36 47.39 8.79
N LEU A 808 -25.31 46.60 8.54
CA LEU A 808 -24.91 46.09 7.22
C LEU A 808 -24.95 44.55 7.24
N HIS A 809 -25.92 43.98 6.52
CA HIS A 809 -26.15 42.53 6.45
C HIS A 809 -25.14 41.81 5.53
N ASN A 810 -23.95 41.47 6.03
CA ASN A 810 -23.07 40.51 5.35
C ASN A 810 -23.02 39.20 6.16
N THR A 811 -23.75 38.17 5.72
CA THR A 811 -23.70 36.83 6.31
C THR A 811 -22.42 36.12 5.89
N ARG A 812 -21.50 35.88 6.83
CA ARG A 812 -20.26 35.17 6.54
C ARG A 812 -20.48 33.67 6.37
N THR A 813 -19.93 33.09 5.31
CA THR A 813 -20.01 31.66 5.01
C THR A 813 -18.63 31.00 5.05
N HIS A 814 -18.60 29.72 5.40
CA HIS A 814 -17.40 28.89 5.35
C HIS A 814 -17.70 27.62 4.57
N GLY A 815 -16.89 27.35 3.56
CA GLY A 815 -17.11 26.22 2.67
C GLY A 815 -16.48 24.92 3.19
N LYS A 816 -17.19 23.82 3.02
CA LYS A 816 -16.76 22.46 3.39
C LYS A 816 -17.16 21.46 2.32
N LEU A 817 -16.44 20.35 2.23
CA LEU A 817 -16.86 19.16 1.49
C LEU A 817 -17.22 18.06 2.49
N MET A 818 -18.51 17.79 2.67
CA MET A 818 -19.02 16.78 3.59
C MET A 818 -19.03 15.40 2.92
N VAL A 819 -18.48 14.40 3.58
CA VAL A 819 -18.49 13.01 3.13
C VAL A 819 -19.45 12.20 4.00
N TYR A 820 -20.37 11.51 3.33
CA TYR A 820 -21.37 10.64 3.93
C TYR A 820 -21.14 9.18 3.55
N THR A 821 -21.49 8.26 4.44
CA THR A 821 -21.59 6.83 4.17
C THR A 821 -22.96 6.28 4.50
N PHE A 822 -23.32 5.13 3.93
CA PHE A 822 -24.62 4.50 4.15
C PHE A 822 -24.56 2.98 4.06
N THR A 823 -25.45 2.35 4.82
CA THR A 823 -25.72 0.91 4.80
C THR A 823 -27.01 0.62 4.04
N GLU A 824 -27.08 -0.55 3.40
CA GLU A 824 -28.30 -0.98 2.72
C GLU A 824 -29.36 -1.41 3.75
N PRO A 825 -30.63 -1.09 3.54
CA PRO A 825 -31.71 -1.60 4.38
C PRO A 825 -31.80 -3.12 4.26
N THR A 826 -31.83 -3.83 5.38
CA THR A 826 -32.00 -5.28 5.42
C THR A 826 -33.49 -5.65 5.45
N GLY A 827 -33.93 -6.51 4.51
CA GLY A 827 -35.31 -6.99 4.44
C GLY A 827 -36.33 -5.90 4.07
N ASN A 828 -37.25 -5.61 5.01
CA ASN A 828 -38.31 -4.60 4.88
C ASN A 828 -38.07 -3.38 5.79
N ASN A 829 -36.87 -3.25 6.36
CA ASN A 829 -36.54 -2.08 7.16
C ASN A 829 -36.56 -0.82 6.28
N PRO A 830 -37.04 0.32 6.79
CA PRO A 830 -37.00 1.59 6.06
C PRO A 830 -35.54 2.02 5.81
N ALA A 831 -35.32 2.77 4.73
CA ALA A 831 -34.05 3.41 4.48
C ALA A 831 -33.67 4.34 5.64
N GLN A 832 -32.39 4.38 5.96
CA GLN A 832 -31.83 5.26 6.98
C GLN A 832 -31.13 6.45 6.34
N GLU A 833 -31.03 7.55 7.09
CA GLU A 833 -30.26 8.72 6.69
C GLU A 833 -28.78 8.34 6.55
N ALA A 834 -28.12 8.91 5.53
CA ALA A 834 -26.69 8.71 5.32
C ALA A 834 -25.91 9.38 6.46
N ARG A 835 -24.94 8.67 7.01
CA ARG A 835 -24.14 9.11 8.15
C ARG A 835 -22.97 9.98 7.68
N PRO A 836 -22.78 11.21 8.19
CA PRO A 836 -21.58 11.98 7.92
C PRO A 836 -20.37 11.32 8.62
N ILE A 837 -19.24 11.22 7.91
CA ILE A 837 -18.01 10.60 8.45
C ILE A 837 -16.82 11.55 8.46
N ALA A 838 -16.77 12.50 7.53
CA ALA A 838 -15.70 13.47 7.44
C ALA A 838 -16.16 14.77 6.79
N SER A 839 -15.43 15.85 7.02
CA SER A 839 -15.57 17.13 6.34
C SER A 839 -14.20 17.70 5.99
N PHE A 840 -14.01 18.11 4.74
CA PHE A 840 -12.81 18.82 4.31
C PHE A 840 -13.07 20.33 4.31
N ASP A 841 -12.34 21.09 5.11
CA ASP A 841 -12.51 22.54 5.19
C ASP A 841 -11.86 23.24 3.99
N LEU A 842 -12.56 24.21 3.40
CA LEU A 842 -12.02 25.15 2.42
C LEU A 842 -11.37 26.34 3.16
N PRO A 843 -10.43 27.08 2.53
CA PRO A 843 -9.79 28.20 3.20
C PRO A 843 -10.81 29.32 3.44
N ASN A 844 -10.52 30.16 4.42
CA ASN A 844 -11.31 31.35 4.70
C ASN A 844 -10.81 32.52 3.84
N ALA A 845 -11.74 33.35 3.34
CA ALA A 845 -11.36 34.59 2.67
C ALA A 845 -10.57 35.52 3.60
N ALA A 846 -9.46 36.06 3.12
CA ALA A 846 -8.71 37.11 3.81
C ALA A 846 -9.50 38.44 3.79
N ASN A 847 -10.30 38.67 2.74
CA ASN A 847 -11.17 39.83 2.61
C ASN A 847 -12.54 39.58 3.28
N PRO A 848 -12.95 40.39 4.29
CA PRO A 848 -14.23 40.20 5.00
C PRO A 848 -15.48 40.57 4.16
N PHE A 849 -15.31 41.07 2.94
CA PHE A 849 -16.41 41.45 2.03
C PHE A 849 -16.65 40.47 0.88
N LEU A 850 -15.82 39.43 0.74
CA LEU A 850 -15.94 38.40 -0.30
C LEU A 850 -16.15 37.03 0.35
N ASP A 851 -17.37 36.50 0.22
CA ASP A 851 -17.74 35.19 0.75
C ASP A 851 -18.19 34.25 -0.37
N LEU A 852 -18.04 32.95 -0.16
CA LEU A 852 -18.56 31.95 -1.09
C LEU A 852 -20.08 31.93 -1.03
N GLN A 853 -20.73 32.06 -2.18
CA GLN A 853 -22.19 32.03 -2.30
C GLN A 853 -22.68 30.75 -2.98
N GLY A 854 -21.83 30.08 -3.75
CA GLY A 854 -22.17 28.83 -4.42
C GLY A 854 -20.98 27.90 -4.58
N LEU A 855 -21.21 26.62 -4.32
CA LEU A 855 -20.33 25.49 -4.57
C LEU A 855 -21.09 24.49 -5.46
N SER A 856 -20.41 24.00 -6.47
CA SER A 856 -20.89 22.88 -7.28
C SER A 856 -19.72 21.96 -7.56
N CYS A 857 -19.95 20.66 -7.46
CA CYS A 857 -18.93 19.66 -7.73
C CYS A 857 -19.32 18.76 -8.89
N ARG A 858 -18.32 18.27 -9.64
CA ARG A 858 -18.51 17.23 -10.65
C ARG A 858 -17.31 16.32 -10.72
N CYS A 859 -17.56 15.03 -10.88
CA CYS A 859 -16.53 14.03 -11.09
C CYS A 859 -17.13 12.91 -11.93
N ASP A 860 -16.76 12.89 -13.21
CA ASP A 860 -17.20 11.89 -14.17
C ASP A 860 -15.98 11.13 -14.72
N PRO A 861 -16.11 9.85 -15.09
CA PRO A 861 -17.29 9.03 -14.87
C PRO A 861 -17.53 8.76 -13.38
N ALA A 862 -18.79 8.44 -13.06
CA ALA A 862 -19.18 7.89 -11.76
C ALA A 862 -18.28 6.69 -11.37
N PRO A 863 -18.04 6.44 -10.07
CA PRO A 863 -17.14 5.38 -9.63
C PRO A 863 -17.55 4.00 -10.14
N VAL A 864 -16.57 3.15 -10.41
CA VAL A 864 -16.80 1.76 -10.79
C VAL A 864 -17.56 1.06 -9.65
N PRO A 865 -18.68 0.38 -9.93
CA PRO A 865 -19.44 -0.31 -8.89
C PRO A 865 -18.62 -1.46 -8.30
N SER A 866 -18.66 -1.62 -6.97
CA SER A 866 -18.10 -2.81 -6.33
C SER A 866 -19.06 -4.00 -6.50
N SER A 867 -18.66 -5.19 -6.04
CA SER A 867 -19.53 -6.37 -6.01
C SER A 867 -20.87 -6.13 -5.28
N ARG A 868 -20.93 -5.13 -4.39
CA ARG A 868 -22.15 -4.72 -3.67
C ARG A 868 -23.20 -4.09 -4.58
N SER A 869 -22.75 -3.27 -5.53
CA SER A 869 -23.61 -2.44 -6.37
C SER A 869 -23.60 -2.85 -7.84
N ALA A 870 -22.80 -3.86 -8.21
CA ALA A 870 -22.74 -4.39 -9.55
C ALA A 870 -24.12 -4.85 -10.06
N THR A 871 -24.42 -4.51 -11.30
CA THR A 871 -25.61 -4.96 -12.04
C THR A 871 -25.22 -6.09 -12.99
N ARG A 872 -26.20 -6.69 -13.68
CA ARG A 872 -25.88 -7.62 -14.78
C ARG A 872 -25.10 -6.85 -15.86
N HIS A 873 -23.82 -7.17 -16.00
CA HIS A 873 -22.93 -6.54 -16.97
C HIS A 873 -23.06 -7.21 -18.34
N ASP A 874 -24.14 -6.89 -19.05
CA ASP A 874 -24.26 -7.14 -20.50
C ASP A 874 -23.84 -5.92 -21.34
N GLY A 875 -23.09 -4.98 -20.73
CA GLY A 875 -22.62 -3.75 -21.36
C GLY A 875 -21.70 -3.99 -22.56
N ILE A 876 -21.56 -2.99 -23.43
CA ILE A 876 -20.78 -3.11 -24.67
C ILE A 876 -19.30 -3.44 -24.34
N PRO A 877 -18.69 -4.48 -24.96
CA PRO A 877 -17.30 -4.81 -24.73
C PRO A 877 -16.35 -3.65 -25.09
N LYS A 878 -15.33 -3.42 -24.28
CA LYS A 878 -14.36 -2.31 -24.45
C LYS A 878 -12.91 -2.78 -24.65
N LEU A 879 -12.06 -1.90 -25.15
CA LEU A 879 -10.60 -2.03 -25.16
C LEU A 879 -9.97 -1.57 -23.86
N PHE A 880 -10.58 -0.67 -23.09
CA PHE A 880 -10.08 -0.22 -21.78
C PHE A 880 -11.19 0.46 -20.99
N ASP A 881 -11.06 0.46 -19.66
CA ASP A 881 -11.85 1.28 -18.73
C ASP A 881 -10.91 2.30 -18.06
N LEU A 882 -11.47 3.41 -17.57
CA LEU A 882 -10.74 4.36 -16.73
C LEU A 882 -10.40 3.72 -15.37
N ALA A 883 -9.17 3.89 -14.88
CA ALA A 883 -8.82 3.44 -13.54
C ALA A 883 -9.67 4.18 -12.50
N PRO A 884 -10.26 3.50 -11.49
CA PRO A 884 -11.15 4.11 -10.51
C PRO A 884 -10.56 5.32 -9.77
N GLU A 885 -9.24 5.31 -9.55
CA GLU A 885 -8.46 6.33 -8.87
C GLU A 885 -8.07 7.52 -9.77
N ASN A 886 -8.06 7.34 -11.09
CA ASN A 886 -7.59 8.36 -12.04
C ASN A 886 -8.72 9.28 -12.48
N ARG A 887 -9.22 10.03 -11.50
CA ARG A 887 -10.24 11.05 -11.68
C ARG A 887 -9.84 12.36 -11.04
N VAL A 888 -10.41 13.45 -11.55
CA VAL A 888 -10.34 14.77 -10.92
C VAL A 888 -11.74 15.18 -10.48
N LEU A 889 -11.86 15.71 -9.28
CA LEU A 889 -13.06 16.37 -8.80
C LEU A 889 -12.93 17.86 -9.16
N CYS A 890 -13.87 18.37 -9.95
CA CYS A 890 -13.97 19.79 -10.24
C CYS A 890 -14.92 20.41 -9.22
N LEU A 891 -14.41 21.27 -8.33
CA LEU A 891 -15.21 22.07 -7.42
C LEU A 891 -15.26 23.50 -7.92
N LYS A 892 -16.38 23.88 -8.54
CA LYS A 892 -16.64 25.25 -8.98
C LYS A 892 -17.18 26.07 -7.82
N MET A 893 -16.57 27.23 -7.63
CA MET A 893 -16.76 28.15 -6.51
C MET A 893 -17.17 29.51 -7.05
N ARG A 894 -18.23 30.10 -6.49
CA ARG A 894 -18.71 31.43 -6.86
C ARG A 894 -18.75 32.38 -5.69
N SER A 895 -18.40 33.63 -5.97
CA SER A 895 -18.51 34.77 -5.05
C SER A 895 -19.11 35.97 -5.77
N GLN A 896 -19.76 36.87 -5.02
CA GLN A 896 -20.31 38.12 -5.53
C GLN A 896 -19.25 39.21 -5.37
N ALA A 897 -18.86 39.89 -6.45
CA ALA A 897 -17.88 40.98 -6.35
C ALA A 897 -18.44 42.17 -5.56
N VAL A 898 -17.53 43.05 -5.11
CA VAL A 898 -17.84 44.30 -4.38
C VAL A 898 -18.72 45.25 -5.21
N ILE A 899 -18.73 45.09 -6.55
CA ILE A 899 -19.64 45.76 -7.47
C ILE A 899 -20.74 44.77 -7.87
N PRO A 900 -22.05 45.09 -7.77
CA PRO A 900 -23.16 44.15 -7.97
C PRO A 900 -23.29 43.50 -9.36
N VAL A 901 -22.40 43.80 -10.30
CA VAL A 901 -22.52 43.44 -11.72
C VAL A 901 -21.60 42.27 -12.12
N ASP A 902 -20.53 41.98 -11.36
CA ASP A 902 -19.57 40.91 -11.70
C ASP A 902 -19.63 39.77 -10.66
N GLN A 903 -20.01 38.56 -11.10
CA GLN A 903 -19.78 37.33 -10.31
C GLN A 903 -18.37 36.83 -10.63
N VAL A 904 -17.61 36.44 -9.61
CA VAL A 904 -16.28 35.82 -9.80
C VAL A 904 -16.41 34.32 -9.57
N GLU A 905 -15.92 33.54 -10.52
CA GLU A 905 -15.95 32.09 -10.57
C GLU A 905 -14.53 31.53 -10.66
N SER A 906 -14.22 30.59 -9.78
CA SER A 906 -12.99 29.80 -9.86
C SER A 906 -13.29 28.32 -9.69
N THR A 907 -12.37 27.47 -10.13
CA THR A 907 -12.51 26.03 -10.00
C THR A 907 -11.28 25.47 -9.30
N LEU A 908 -11.54 24.71 -8.24
CA LEU A 908 -10.54 23.91 -7.55
C LEU A 908 -10.59 22.48 -8.11
N TYR A 909 -9.47 22.04 -8.69
CA TYR A 909 -9.29 20.70 -9.22
C TYR A 909 -8.60 19.82 -8.17
N ILE A 910 -9.30 18.78 -7.72
CA ILE A 910 -8.87 17.96 -6.60
C ILE A 910 -8.60 16.54 -7.10
N GLN A 911 -7.41 16.01 -6.79
CA GLN A 911 -7.06 14.63 -7.12
C GLN A 911 -7.95 13.66 -6.34
N PHE A 912 -8.70 12.83 -7.06
CA PHE A 912 -9.72 11.97 -6.48
C PHE A 912 -9.13 10.93 -5.50
N ALA A 913 -7.98 10.35 -5.86
CA ALA A 913 -7.30 9.35 -5.04
C ALA A 913 -6.96 9.86 -3.63
N GLY A 914 -6.55 11.13 -3.51
CA GLY A 914 -6.21 11.73 -2.22
C GLY A 914 -7.41 11.86 -1.29
N LEU A 915 -8.56 12.30 -1.82
CA LEU A 915 -9.80 12.41 -1.05
C LEU A 915 -10.26 11.05 -0.53
N VAL A 916 -10.24 10.01 -1.38
CA VAL A 916 -10.66 8.65 -0.98
C VAL A 916 -9.71 8.07 0.07
N GLN A 917 -8.39 8.18 -0.12
CA GLN A 917 -7.40 7.68 0.85
C GLN A 917 -7.57 8.32 2.23
N ALA A 918 -7.91 9.61 2.27
CA ALA A 918 -8.11 10.34 3.53
C ALA A 918 -9.34 9.90 4.33
N VAL A 919 -10.33 9.23 3.72
CA VAL A 919 -11.59 8.88 4.41
C VAL A 919 -11.95 7.40 4.37
N VAL A 920 -11.29 6.58 3.53
CA VAL A 920 -11.64 5.16 3.37
C VAL A 920 -11.50 4.36 4.66
N HIS A 921 -10.52 4.70 5.51
CA HIS A 921 -10.30 4.06 6.81
C HIS A 921 -11.40 4.38 7.84
N LEU A 922 -12.25 5.39 7.58
CA LEU A 922 -13.36 5.80 8.47
C LEU A 922 -14.66 5.01 8.20
N LEU A 923 -14.70 4.18 7.15
CA LEU A 923 -15.90 3.44 6.76
C LEU A 923 -16.44 2.52 7.85
N ASP A 924 -15.53 1.87 8.59
CA ASP A 924 -15.86 0.85 9.59
C ASP A 924 -15.90 1.40 11.03
N GLN A 925 -15.78 2.73 11.20
CA GLN A 925 -15.88 3.35 12.51
C GLN A 925 -17.30 3.21 13.13
N PRO A 926 -17.41 3.07 14.46
CA PRO A 926 -18.70 2.92 15.14
C PRO A 926 -19.66 4.07 14.87
N THR A 927 -20.95 3.74 14.76
CA THR A 927 -22.05 4.73 14.74
C THR A 927 -22.05 5.54 16.03
N GLY A 928 -21.86 6.86 15.93
CA GLY A 928 -21.93 7.80 17.07
C GLY A 928 -20.71 8.71 17.23
N GLN A 929 -19.60 8.42 16.54
CA GLN A 929 -18.46 9.35 16.52
C GLN A 929 -18.77 10.60 15.68
N PRO A 930 -18.29 11.79 16.10
CA PRO A 930 -18.42 13.01 15.30
C PRO A 930 -17.63 12.87 13.99
N ALA A 931 -18.12 13.51 12.93
CA ALA A 931 -17.43 13.52 11.64
C ALA A 931 -16.03 14.16 11.79
N LEU A 932 -15.01 13.49 11.25
CA LEU A 932 -13.64 14.00 11.26
C LEU A 932 -13.55 15.30 10.44
N THR A 933 -13.14 16.40 11.05
CA THR A 933 -12.86 17.63 10.32
C THR A 933 -11.40 17.65 9.90
N ILE A 934 -11.14 17.71 8.60
CA ILE A 934 -9.82 17.74 7.99
C ILE A 934 -9.55 19.20 7.55
N PRO A 935 -8.63 19.91 8.22
CA PRO A 935 -8.27 21.28 7.88
C PRO A 935 -7.72 21.40 6.46
N TRP A 936 -7.97 22.54 5.80
CA TRP A 936 -7.48 22.87 4.46
C TRP A 936 -6.01 22.49 4.21
N GLU A 937 -5.12 22.85 5.13
CA GLU A 937 -3.67 22.63 4.99
C GLU A 937 -3.27 21.15 4.90
N ASP A 938 -4.08 20.25 5.46
CA ASP A 938 -3.78 18.82 5.51
C ASP A 938 -4.14 18.10 4.20
N TRP A 939 -5.01 18.68 3.36
CA TRP A 939 -5.49 18.03 2.13
C TRP A 939 -5.36 18.87 0.86
N ALA A 940 -5.07 20.17 0.95
CA ALA A 940 -4.93 21.04 -0.22
C ALA A 940 -3.73 20.67 -1.12
N LYS A 941 -2.74 19.94 -0.60
CA LYS A 941 -1.56 19.52 -1.36
C LYS A 941 -1.94 18.62 -2.54
N GLY A 942 -1.49 18.98 -3.74
CA GLY A 942 -1.76 18.21 -4.95
C GLY A 942 -3.02 18.67 -5.71
N THR A 943 -3.71 19.70 -5.19
CA THR A 943 -4.81 20.38 -5.88
C THR A 943 -4.31 21.50 -6.78
N SER A 944 -5.15 21.94 -7.72
CA SER A 944 -4.90 23.07 -8.60
C SER A 944 -6.08 24.05 -8.53
N TRP A 945 -5.89 25.24 -7.98
CA TRP A 945 -6.90 26.30 -7.98
C TRP A 945 -6.70 27.21 -9.19
N VAL A 946 -7.71 27.32 -10.05
CA VAL A 946 -7.64 28.13 -11.27
C VAL A 946 -8.83 29.08 -11.32
N ASP A 947 -8.58 30.36 -11.62
CA ASP A 947 -9.65 31.32 -11.91
C ASP A 947 -10.25 31.00 -13.29
N THR A 948 -11.59 30.87 -13.34
CA THR A 948 -12.29 30.32 -14.51
C THR A 948 -13.32 31.28 -15.11
N ASP A 949 -13.28 32.56 -14.76
CA ASP A 949 -14.23 33.60 -15.21
C ASP A 949 -14.38 33.72 -16.73
N LEU A 950 -13.32 33.39 -17.47
CA LEU A 950 -13.27 33.47 -18.93
C LEU A 950 -13.39 32.10 -19.62
N LEU A 951 -13.68 31.06 -18.84
CA LEU A 951 -13.84 29.68 -19.29
C LEU A 951 -15.31 29.28 -19.27
N PHE A 952 -15.84 28.95 -20.45
CA PHE A 952 -17.21 28.53 -20.65
C PHE A 952 -17.28 27.02 -20.91
N THR A 953 -17.94 26.30 -20.00
CA THR A 953 -18.10 24.83 -20.10
C THR A 953 -19.53 24.39 -20.41
N GLY A 954 -20.49 25.32 -20.50
CA GLY A 954 -21.92 24.97 -20.50
C GLY A 954 -22.34 24.41 -19.14
N ASN A 955 -23.48 23.69 -19.09
CA ASN A 955 -24.03 23.23 -17.81
C ASN A 955 -23.63 21.79 -17.43
N GLU A 956 -23.21 20.90 -18.36
CA GLU A 956 -23.05 19.47 -18.06
C GLU A 956 -21.87 18.78 -18.81
N CYS A 957 -21.27 17.76 -18.18
CA CYS A 957 -20.28 16.77 -18.68
C CYS A 957 -18.94 17.28 -19.26
N TYR A 958 -18.37 18.34 -18.69
CA TYR A 958 -17.09 18.91 -19.13
C TYR A 958 -15.83 18.25 -18.50
N VAL A 959 -16.01 17.22 -17.68
CA VAL A 959 -14.92 16.43 -17.07
C VAL A 959 -15.10 14.96 -17.38
N PHE A 960 -14.02 14.26 -17.71
CA PHE A 960 -14.00 12.80 -17.80
C PHE A 960 -12.62 12.28 -17.40
N GLY A 961 -12.56 11.49 -16.34
CA GLY A 961 -11.30 11.05 -15.76
C GLY A 961 -10.49 12.20 -15.20
N GLN A 962 -9.24 12.33 -15.65
CA GLN A 962 -8.34 13.42 -15.30
C GLN A 962 -8.38 14.57 -16.31
N ARG A 963 -9.33 14.57 -17.24
CA ARG A 963 -9.43 15.57 -18.29
C ARG A 963 -10.63 16.46 -18.10
N VAL A 964 -10.42 17.75 -18.26
CA VAL A 964 -11.44 18.79 -18.20
C VAL A 964 -11.39 19.57 -19.50
N VAL A 965 -12.53 19.93 -20.05
CA VAL A 965 -12.62 20.70 -21.29
C VAL A 965 -13.40 21.98 -21.05
N SER A 966 -12.99 23.06 -21.72
CA SER A 966 -13.68 24.34 -21.68
C SER A 966 -13.42 25.13 -22.95
N VAL A 967 -14.22 26.15 -23.20
CA VAL A 967 -13.92 27.16 -24.22
C VAL A 967 -13.44 28.42 -23.53
N GLY A 968 -12.25 28.89 -23.89
CA GLY A 968 -11.71 30.17 -23.44
C GLY A 968 -11.85 31.27 -24.47
N LEU A 969 -11.91 32.52 -24.01
CA LEU A 969 -11.90 33.72 -24.85
C LEU A 969 -10.50 34.35 -24.90
N ASP A 970 -9.84 34.30 -26.05
CA ASP A 970 -8.52 34.91 -26.24
C ASP A 970 -8.67 36.42 -26.45
N ARG A 971 -8.15 37.23 -25.51
CA ARG A 971 -8.29 38.70 -25.50
C ARG A 971 -7.13 39.47 -26.17
N SER A 972 -6.19 38.81 -26.84
CA SER A 972 -4.88 39.41 -27.18
C SER A 972 -4.89 40.57 -28.20
N ASP A 973 -6.00 40.93 -28.83
CA ASP A 973 -6.10 42.05 -29.80
C ASP A 973 -7.45 42.80 -29.69
N ILE A 974 -7.73 43.42 -28.55
CA ILE A 974 -8.93 44.26 -28.38
C ILE A 974 -8.51 45.72 -28.25
N ASP A 975 -8.82 46.52 -29.28
CA ASP A 975 -8.94 47.97 -29.14
C ASP A 975 -9.93 48.26 -28.00
N SER A 976 -9.55 49.15 -27.09
CA SER A 976 -10.18 49.48 -25.80
C SER A 976 -11.65 49.91 -25.82
N ASP A 977 -12.32 49.88 -26.98
CA ASP A 977 -13.58 50.61 -27.22
C ASP A 977 -14.79 49.67 -27.41
N MET A 978 -14.67 48.36 -27.19
CA MET A 978 -15.77 47.39 -27.36
C MET A 978 -16.24 46.81 -26.01
N GLU A 979 -17.30 47.38 -25.44
CA GLU A 979 -17.85 47.05 -24.11
C GLU A 979 -18.65 45.72 -24.04
N GLU A 980 -18.91 45.00 -25.14
CA GLU A 980 -19.80 43.82 -25.13
C GLU A 980 -19.06 42.48 -25.28
N ILE A 981 -19.04 41.67 -24.21
CA ILE A 981 -18.58 40.26 -24.17
C ILE A 981 -19.19 39.42 -25.32
N ASP A 982 -20.43 39.72 -25.71
CA ASP A 982 -21.18 39.06 -26.78
C ASP A 982 -20.56 39.22 -28.18
N THR A 983 -19.81 40.30 -28.42
CA THR A 983 -19.07 40.51 -29.68
C THR A 983 -17.70 39.83 -29.67
N LEU A 984 -17.07 39.68 -28.49
CA LEU A 984 -15.80 38.96 -28.30
C LEU A 984 -15.93 37.46 -28.56
N ILE A 985 -16.98 36.81 -28.02
CA ILE A 985 -17.28 35.37 -28.21
C ILE A 985 -17.34 35.00 -29.70
N ARG A 986 -17.67 35.96 -30.57
CA ARG A 986 -17.83 35.74 -32.02
C ARG A 986 -16.52 35.78 -32.82
N ARG A 987 -15.39 36.20 -32.23
CA ARG A 987 -14.13 36.44 -32.97
C ARG A 987 -12.96 35.54 -32.58
N PHE A 988 -12.75 35.25 -31.30
CA PHE A 988 -11.57 34.49 -30.84
C PHE A 988 -11.95 33.58 -29.66
N SER A 989 -12.12 32.30 -29.95
CA SER A 989 -12.38 31.29 -28.92
C SER A 989 -11.44 30.12 -29.10
N SER A 990 -10.92 29.62 -27.98
CA SER A 990 -10.02 28.48 -27.97
C SER A 990 -10.62 27.35 -27.17
N LEU A 991 -10.61 26.14 -27.72
CA LEU A 991 -10.89 24.92 -26.98
C LEU A 991 -9.70 24.64 -26.07
N CYS A 992 -9.94 24.63 -24.76
CA CYS A 992 -8.99 24.34 -23.72
C CYS A 992 -9.22 22.92 -23.19
N ILE A 993 -8.19 22.09 -23.19
CA ILE A 993 -8.19 20.77 -22.55
C ILE A 993 -7.15 20.80 -21.43
N PHE A 994 -7.62 20.63 -20.21
CA PHE A 994 -6.81 20.50 -19.00
C PHE A 994 -6.63 19.01 -18.72
N ASP A 995 -5.41 18.56 -18.52
CA ASP A 995 -5.09 17.17 -18.18
C ASP A 995 -4.28 17.13 -16.88
N PHE A 996 -4.90 16.57 -15.84
CA PHE A 996 -4.40 16.52 -14.48
C PHE A 996 -3.67 15.20 -14.15
N ASP A 997 -3.27 14.42 -15.17
CA ASP A 997 -2.51 13.19 -15.00
C ASP A 997 -1.06 13.48 -14.53
N PRO A 998 -0.69 13.13 -13.28
CA PRO A 998 0.63 13.43 -12.75
C PRO A 998 1.74 12.65 -13.46
N ILE A 999 1.46 11.47 -14.02
CA ILE A 999 2.44 10.68 -14.79
C ILE A 999 2.72 11.40 -16.11
N ARG A 1000 1.68 11.94 -16.76
CA ARG A 1000 1.85 12.69 -18.00
C ARG A 1000 2.59 14.00 -17.77
N VAL A 1001 2.19 14.79 -16.77
CA VAL A 1001 2.88 16.05 -16.44
C VAL A 1001 4.38 15.81 -16.21
N LYS A 1002 4.73 14.77 -15.42
CA LYS A 1002 6.14 14.39 -15.22
C LYS A 1002 6.86 13.99 -16.51
N ARG A 1003 6.18 13.30 -17.43
CA ARG A 1003 6.76 12.90 -18.72
C ARG A 1003 7.01 14.10 -19.63
N GLU A 1004 6.04 15.00 -19.74
CA GLU A 1004 6.17 16.20 -20.57
C GLU A 1004 7.29 17.12 -20.05
N LEU A 1005 7.44 17.25 -18.73
CA LEU A 1005 8.55 17.99 -18.11
C LEU A 1005 9.95 17.40 -18.41
N LEU A 1006 10.03 16.12 -18.80
CA LEU A 1006 11.29 15.46 -19.16
C LEU A 1006 11.61 15.55 -20.66
N LEU A 1007 10.67 15.98 -21.49
CA LEU A 1007 10.90 16.14 -22.93
C LEU A 1007 11.63 17.47 -23.20
N SER A 1008 12.63 17.42 -24.07
CA SER A 1008 13.34 18.64 -24.53
C SER A 1008 12.44 19.54 -25.40
N GLU A 1009 11.47 18.93 -26.08
CA GLU A 1009 10.46 19.58 -26.90
C GLU A 1009 9.13 18.86 -26.63
N SER A 1010 8.14 19.57 -26.07
CA SER A 1010 6.77 19.06 -25.89
C SER A 1010 5.80 19.91 -26.71
N GLU A 1011 4.83 19.25 -27.34
CA GLU A 1011 3.70 19.93 -28.00
C GLU A 1011 2.63 20.42 -27.00
N ILE A 1012 2.74 20.01 -25.72
CA ILE A 1012 1.76 20.30 -24.67
C ILE A 1012 2.39 21.29 -23.68
N GLU A 1013 1.65 22.35 -23.36
CA GLU A 1013 2.07 23.35 -22.38
C GLU A 1013 1.86 22.81 -20.96
N ILE A 1014 2.83 23.01 -20.07
CA ILE A 1014 2.63 22.77 -18.63
C ILE A 1014 2.24 24.09 -18.00
N PHE A 1015 1.02 24.13 -17.47
CA PHE A 1015 0.44 25.29 -16.81
C PHE A 1015 0.75 25.26 -15.31
N ASP A 1016 1.37 26.32 -14.83
CA ASP A 1016 1.65 26.59 -13.42
C ASP A 1016 0.61 27.61 -12.89
N PRO A 1017 -0.38 27.18 -12.07
CA PRO A 1017 -1.43 28.07 -11.54
C PRO A 1017 -0.90 29.30 -10.79
N LYS A 1018 0.35 29.26 -10.33
CA LYS A 1018 1.02 30.37 -9.66
C LYS A 1018 1.43 31.49 -10.60
N LYS A 1019 1.84 31.15 -11.82
CA LYS A 1019 2.53 32.07 -12.74
C LYS A 1019 1.75 32.34 -14.01
N ASP A 1020 0.95 31.37 -14.42
CA ASP A 1020 0.32 31.37 -15.72
C ASP A 1020 -1.14 31.81 -15.58
N CYS A 1021 -1.62 32.59 -16.56
CA CYS A 1021 -3.03 32.91 -16.71
C CYS A 1021 -3.57 32.09 -17.87
N VAL A 1022 -4.69 31.38 -17.67
CA VAL A 1022 -5.24 30.46 -18.68
C VAL A 1022 -5.48 31.16 -20.02
N LEU A 1023 -5.85 32.45 -20.04
CA LEU A 1023 -6.18 33.21 -21.25
C LEU A 1023 -5.37 34.50 -21.45
N GLY A 1024 -4.16 34.57 -20.90
CA GLY A 1024 -3.30 35.75 -21.03
C GLY A 1024 -3.67 36.92 -20.10
N VAL A 1025 -2.87 38.00 -20.15
CA VAL A 1025 -2.69 39.03 -19.10
C VAL A 1025 -3.99 39.60 -18.52
N TRP A 1026 -4.46 38.99 -17.43
CA TRP A 1026 -5.31 39.64 -16.44
C TRP A 1026 -4.41 40.08 -15.28
N GLY A 1027 -3.61 41.13 -15.53
CA GLY A 1027 -2.67 41.65 -14.54
C GLY A 1027 -3.32 42.38 -13.37
N GLU A 1028 -4.60 42.75 -13.46
CA GLU A 1028 -5.27 43.65 -12.50
C GLU A 1028 -6.76 43.30 -12.21
N GLY A 1029 -7.25 42.11 -12.60
CA GLY A 1029 -8.63 41.68 -12.36
C GLY A 1029 -8.87 41.08 -10.96
N PRO A 1030 -10.10 41.05 -10.44
CA PRO A 1030 -10.42 40.40 -9.16
C PRO A 1030 -10.25 38.88 -9.28
N SER A 1031 -9.24 38.33 -8.62
CA SER A 1031 -8.98 36.88 -8.56
C SER A 1031 -9.62 36.29 -7.30
N LEU A 1032 -10.49 35.28 -7.49
CA LEU A 1032 -11.09 34.58 -6.36
C LEU A 1032 -10.02 33.74 -5.65
N ARG A 1033 -9.10 33.10 -6.40
CA ARG A 1033 -7.95 32.40 -5.82
C ARG A 1033 -7.16 33.31 -4.87
N ASN A 1034 -6.73 34.49 -5.33
CA ASN A 1034 -5.88 35.39 -4.53
C ASN A 1034 -6.59 35.95 -3.28
N THR A 1035 -7.92 35.90 -3.24
CA THR A 1035 -8.71 36.34 -2.08
C THR A 1035 -8.69 35.31 -0.93
N PHE A 1036 -8.58 34.04 -1.28
CA PHE A 1036 -8.64 32.91 -0.34
C PHE A 1036 -7.26 32.30 -0.06
N VAL A 1037 -6.34 32.43 -1.00
CA VAL A 1037 -5.03 31.79 -0.99
C VAL A 1037 -3.98 32.81 -1.44
N GLU A 1038 -3.11 33.22 -0.51
CA GLU A 1038 -2.03 34.16 -0.80
C GLU A 1038 -0.73 33.45 -1.22
N ARG A 1039 0.06 34.09 -2.11
CA ARG A 1039 1.42 33.67 -2.50
C ARG A 1039 1.46 32.23 -3.07
N GLU A 1040 2.58 31.55 -2.85
CA GLU A 1040 2.80 30.14 -3.18
C GLU A 1040 2.09 29.26 -2.17
N HIS A 1041 1.22 28.40 -2.67
CA HIS A 1041 0.35 27.59 -1.84
C HIS A 1041 0.38 26.12 -2.28
N ALA A 1042 -0.03 25.22 -1.38
CA ALA A 1042 -0.16 23.79 -1.65
C ALA A 1042 -1.15 23.44 -2.78
N ALA A 1043 -1.97 24.41 -3.21
CA ALA A 1043 -3.02 24.29 -4.22
C ALA A 1043 -2.58 24.76 -5.62
N ASP A 1044 -1.27 24.88 -5.85
CA ASP A 1044 -0.67 25.34 -7.12
C ASP A 1044 -0.04 24.19 -7.91
N THR A 1045 -0.64 23.00 -7.87
CA THR A 1045 -0.08 21.84 -8.56
C THR A 1045 -0.13 22.06 -10.07
N PRO A 1046 1.00 21.95 -10.80
CA PRO A 1046 1.00 22.13 -12.25
C PRO A 1046 0.25 21.02 -12.98
N PHE A 1047 -0.33 21.35 -14.13
CA PHE A 1047 -1.04 20.41 -14.98
C PHE A 1047 -0.78 20.69 -16.47
N ALA A 1048 -1.12 19.73 -17.34
CA ALA A 1048 -0.98 19.90 -18.77
C ALA A 1048 -2.17 20.67 -19.35
N LEU A 1049 -1.88 21.67 -20.21
CA LEU A 1049 -2.88 22.48 -20.88
C LEU A 1049 -2.67 22.41 -22.39
N ARG A 1050 -3.74 22.13 -23.12
CA ARG A 1050 -3.80 22.25 -24.58
C ARG A 1050 -4.82 23.30 -24.95
N LYS A 1051 -4.40 24.24 -25.81
CA LYS A 1051 -5.28 25.24 -26.42
C LYS A 1051 -5.34 25.01 -27.92
N THR A 1052 -6.51 25.21 -28.50
CA THR A 1052 -6.69 25.15 -29.95
C THR A 1052 -7.73 26.16 -30.37
N LEU A 1053 -7.39 26.99 -31.35
CA LEU A 1053 -8.30 27.98 -31.91
C LEU A 1053 -9.51 27.29 -32.55
N ILE A 1054 -10.70 27.72 -32.17
CA ILE A 1054 -11.96 27.29 -32.77
C ILE A 1054 -12.22 28.20 -33.98
N ASN A 1055 -12.12 27.64 -35.18
CA ASN A 1055 -12.37 28.37 -36.42
C ASN A 1055 -13.87 28.60 -36.70
N GLU A 1056 -14.75 27.96 -35.93
CA GLU A 1056 -16.20 28.15 -36.03
C GLU A 1056 -16.68 29.37 -35.24
N ARG A 1057 -17.60 30.14 -35.83
CA ARG A 1057 -18.29 31.20 -35.08
C ARG A 1057 -19.25 30.58 -34.07
N LEU A 1058 -18.87 30.68 -32.79
CA LEU A 1058 -19.72 30.30 -31.67
C LEU A 1058 -20.91 31.27 -31.56
N GLY A 1059 -22.11 30.72 -31.45
CA GLY A 1059 -23.32 31.46 -31.12
C GLY A 1059 -23.58 31.45 -29.61
N HIS A 1060 -24.75 31.92 -29.17
CA HIS A 1060 -25.06 32.03 -27.74
C HIS A 1060 -25.31 30.69 -27.01
N HIS A 1061 -25.45 29.57 -27.72
CA HIS A 1061 -25.86 28.28 -27.14
C HIS A 1061 -24.96 27.15 -27.65
N TYR A 1062 -23.87 26.90 -26.93
CA TYR A 1062 -23.01 25.75 -27.16
C TYR A 1062 -22.68 25.06 -25.84
N TYR A 1063 -22.38 23.76 -25.93
CA TYR A 1063 -21.97 22.93 -24.80
C TYR A 1063 -20.72 22.17 -25.20
N VAL A 1064 -19.77 22.04 -24.29
CA VAL A 1064 -18.55 21.25 -24.51
C VAL A 1064 -18.53 20.11 -23.52
N MET A 1065 -18.37 18.90 -24.04
CA MET A 1065 -18.41 17.67 -23.30
C MET A 1065 -17.20 16.82 -23.67
N VAL A 1066 -16.80 15.90 -22.78
CA VAL A 1066 -15.66 15.02 -23.01
C VAL A 1066 -15.98 13.60 -22.55
N ASP A 1067 -15.47 12.61 -23.27
CA ASP A 1067 -15.44 11.22 -22.83
C ASP A 1067 -14.03 10.60 -23.01
N GLU A 1068 -13.97 9.28 -22.99
CA GLU A 1068 -12.77 8.48 -23.17
C GLU A 1068 -12.03 8.72 -24.51
N GLU A 1069 -12.74 9.09 -25.58
CA GLU A 1069 -12.23 9.17 -26.97
C GLU A 1069 -12.56 10.49 -27.68
N HIS A 1070 -13.47 11.30 -27.15
CA HIS A 1070 -14.04 12.45 -27.84
C HIS A 1070 -14.03 13.70 -26.98
N VAL A 1071 -13.81 14.83 -27.64
CA VAL A 1071 -14.30 16.13 -27.18
C VAL A 1071 -15.41 16.58 -28.11
N VAL A 1072 -16.58 16.85 -27.54
CA VAL A 1072 -17.81 17.10 -28.29
C VAL A 1072 -18.28 18.51 -28.02
N MET A 1073 -18.48 19.27 -29.09
CA MET A 1073 -19.09 20.59 -29.03
C MET A 1073 -20.46 20.53 -29.72
N ALA A 1074 -21.52 20.68 -28.94
CA ALA A 1074 -22.88 20.77 -29.47
C ALA A 1074 -23.20 22.23 -29.79
N LEU A 1075 -23.32 22.56 -31.07
CA LEU A 1075 -23.71 23.88 -31.55
C LEU A 1075 -25.22 23.92 -31.78
N GLN A 1076 -25.96 24.57 -30.89
CA GLN A 1076 -27.39 24.80 -31.07
C GLN A 1076 -27.63 26.17 -31.72
N ARG A 1077 -28.21 26.17 -32.92
CA ARG A 1077 -28.54 27.40 -33.65
C ARG A 1077 -30.04 27.49 -33.90
N PHE A 1078 -30.70 28.54 -33.39
CA PHE A 1078 -32.10 28.81 -33.68
C PHE A 1078 -32.30 29.15 -35.17
N GLY A 1079 -33.15 28.40 -35.87
CA GLY A 1079 -33.48 28.65 -37.28
C GLY A 1079 -32.39 28.28 -38.30
N ARG A 1080 -31.26 27.72 -37.86
CA ARG A 1080 -30.19 27.15 -38.73
C ARG A 1080 -29.94 25.69 -38.35
N GLU A 1081 -29.13 24.99 -39.15
CA GLU A 1081 -28.72 23.63 -38.82
C GLU A 1081 -27.84 23.63 -37.57
N SER A 1082 -28.25 22.84 -36.58
CA SER A 1082 -27.46 22.55 -35.38
C SER A 1082 -26.54 21.38 -35.68
N SER A 1083 -25.40 21.30 -35.02
CA SER A 1083 -24.39 20.27 -35.31
C SER A 1083 -23.67 19.83 -34.04
N LEU A 1084 -23.18 18.59 -34.07
CA LEU A 1084 -22.16 18.10 -33.15
C LEU A 1084 -20.81 18.18 -33.87
N ILE A 1085 -19.92 19.01 -33.37
CA ILE A 1085 -18.50 18.98 -33.75
C ILE A 1085 -17.82 18.01 -32.82
N VAL A 1086 -17.25 16.96 -33.37
CA VAL A 1086 -16.62 15.88 -32.63
C VAL A 1086 -15.13 15.87 -32.97
N TYR A 1087 -14.32 16.17 -31.96
CA TYR A 1087 -12.89 16.02 -32.02
C TYR A 1087 -12.54 14.61 -31.53
N SER A 1088 -12.18 13.73 -32.45
CA SER A 1088 -11.92 12.32 -32.15
C SER A 1088 -10.44 12.06 -31.88
N PHE A 1089 -10.18 11.29 -30.83
CA PHE A 1089 -8.85 10.80 -30.44
C PHE A 1089 -8.74 9.27 -30.53
N SER A 1090 -9.72 8.64 -31.20
CA SER A 1090 -9.94 7.21 -31.38
C SER A 1090 -9.08 6.54 -32.43
#